data_AF-A3ZPV5-F1
#
_entry.id   AF-A3ZPV5-F1
#
_cell.length_a   1.000
_cell.length_b   1.000
_cell.length_c   1.000
_cell.angle_alpha   90.00
_cell.angle_beta   90.00
_cell.angle_gamma   90.00
#
_symmetry.space_group_name_H-M   'P 1'
#
loop_
_entity.id
_entity.type
_entity.pdbx_description
1 polymer ?
#
loop_
_entity_poly.entity_id
_entity_poly.type
_entity_poly.pdbx_seq_one_letter_code
_entity_poly.pdbx_strand_id
1 'polypeptide(L)'
;MKHAELIGQILPCPKCGSMVQIIAPGAASDLSAADAANAKTVHLPPTEAPPKSSAKSNAAKKTPSSKTAATSRPAVAPCPAAAAASPAESSEELFANAAQMLSDDVPPENPSPAEATPQSSSTAAKPSPSETPAAIPVAPKFATYRLIAMIGGGVVVGGLLMALVVRAILLDDTPVAQSDAPIATSPVDSAPQSPAEKPAPAAETPDEKIAVETPVENQATDEAAPVEAAMPADADPMPMKAAVAKADPVEMPLDETQPQENPFLFDDPVRAKPSIEDAAVEAPETTDEQRMKFANDPLTGVLGEAFPLFDESMFDAPTSDSIVDTDEPVPAVPESDEPLPPGPIVEKPAPRTVNISARLNDPYLSAKFRKIPLMDHLRNLIRWSTIPISVDPLALQSADVAGDKKIDINLSGTNTGNLLRAAVEPLRMSVDVTADHIRIVPLKQSGDKPPTIRFPADDLATDEKAMAELAYTLTHLVEPTSWQGAGGTYTCRTGKKELLLSADSKTIFQAMVTVEKLRVARGKSPLSRYDAKLFKLQPRSEQAAAMLDKKVQLSFAEPAELLEIVEQLEDATGTVILIDWESLLREGWNPDTKGTMFAIDVTLREALESLLKPLEMDFRMIDERTLQIAMKSDIAQNGFVELYPINELADGPTQAAALIHRLKTELAIADDPEFALLYDEPSKHLLVRLPQPQQQELAEALAKMRAP
;
A
#
# COMPACT_ATOMS: atom_id res chain seq x y z
N MET A 1 8.47 17.68 55.42
CA MET A 1 7.68 16.42 55.40
C MET A 1 6.40 16.64 56.17
N LYS A 2 5.24 16.82 55.50
CA LYS A 2 4.00 17.26 56.18
C LYS A 2 3.09 16.13 56.70
N HIS A 3 3.37 14.86 56.39
CA HIS A 3 2.53 13.74 56.84
C HIS A 3 3.35 12.47 57.11
N ALA A 4 4.33 12.53 58.02
CA ALA A 4 5.09 11.34 58.44
C ALA A 4 4.20 10.28 59.11
N GLU A 5 3.07 10.70 59.67
CA GLU A 5 2.10 9.86 60.39
C GLU A 5 1.30 8.91 59.48
N LEU A 6 1.29 9.17 58.16
CA LEU A 6 0.57 8.35 57.18
C LEU A 6 1.38 7.16 56.67
N ILE A 7 2.68 7.11 56.98
CA ILE A 7 3.54 5.98 56.60
C ILE A 7 3.05 4.72 57.31
N GLY A 8 2.74 3.68 56.53
CA GLY A 8 2.20 2.40 56.99
C GLY A 8 0.67 2.31 56.92
N GLN A 9 -0.05 3.41 56.69
CA GLN A 9 -1.51 3.40 56.55
C GLN A 9 -1.93 3.04 55.12
N ILE A 10 -3.06 2.31 55.01
CA ILE A 10 -3.71 1.99 53.74
C ILE A 10 -4.85 2.98 53.54
N LEU A 11 -4.73 3.86 52.54
CA LEU A 11 -5.72 4.89 52.25
C LEU A 11 -6.34 4.66 50.87
N PRO A 12 -7.62 5.00 50.66
CA PRO A 12 -8.23 4.94 49.34
C PRO A 12 -7.61 6.01 48.45
N CYS A 13 -7.12 5.60 47.28
CA CYS A 13 -6.62 6.50 46.25
C CYS A 13 -7.77 7.41 45.79
N PRO A 14 -7.66 8.75 45.91
CA PRO A 14 -8.76 9.65 45.56
C PRO A 14 -9.10 9.64 44.06
N LYS A 15 -8.22 9.08 43.21
CA LYS A 15 -8.39 9.05 41.76
C LYS A 15 -9.15 7.84 41.24
N CYS A 16 -9.07 6.69 41.93
CA CYS A 16 -9.64 5.43 41.45
C CYS A 16 -10.29 4.56 42.54
N GLY A 17 -10.25 4.99 43.81
CA GLY A 17 -10.82 4.26 44.93
C GLY A 17 -10.04 3.02 45.38
N SER A 18 -8.92 2.68 44.74
CA SER A 18 -8.09 1.54 45.14
C SER A 18 -7.37 1.81 46.47
N MET A 19 -7.27 0.81 47.33
CA MET A 19 -6.57 0.90 48.62
C MET A 19 -5.06 0.85 48.41
N VAL A 20 -4.32 1.91 48.77
CA VAL A 20 -2.87 2.04 48.58
C VAL A 20 -2.19 2.23 49.93
N GLN A 21 -1.15 1.45 50.22
CA GLN A 21 -0.33 1.60 51.41
C GLN A 21 0.78 2.63 51.17
N ILE A 22 0.89 3.64 52.03
CA ILE A 22 1.96 4.65 51.93
C ILE A 22 3.23 4.10 52.58
N ILE A 23 4.29 3.90 51.79
CA ILE A 23 5.57 3.36 52.26
C ILE A 23 6.56 4.52 52.49
N ALA A 24 7.44 4.39 53.48
CA ALA A 24 8.46 5.39 53.77
C ALA A 24 9.42 5.59 52.57
N PRO A 25 9.78 6.83 52.21
CA PRO A 25 10.77 7.08 51.18
C PRO A 25 12.14 6.51 51.62
N GLY A 26 12.61 5.49 50.90
CA GLY A 26 13.85 4.75 51.20
C GLY A 26 13.64 3.24 51.43
N ALA A 27 12.43 2.77 51.74
CA ALA A 27 12.17 1.35 51.97
C ALA A 27 11.91 0.54 50.68
N ALA A 28 11.83 1.19 49.51
CA ALA A 28 11.63 0.52 48.22
C ALA A 28 12.90 -0.17 47.69
N SER A 29 14.08 0.14 48.25
CA SER A 29 15.37 -0.37 47.79
C SER A 29 15.70 -1.78 48.27
N ASP A 30 15.00 -2.29 49.29
CA ASP A 30 15.33 -3.56 49.97
C ASP A 30 14.33 -4.71 49.73
N LEU A 31 13.32 -4.52 48.87
CA LEU A 31 12.36 -5.58 48.55
C LEU A 31 12.88 -6.46 47.40
N SER A 32 13.44 -7.62 47.76
CA SER A 32 13.78 -8.66 46.79
C SER A 32 12.52 -9.24 46.14
N ALA A 33 12.62 -9.64 44.85
CA ALA A 33 11.51 -10.15 44.05
C ALA A 33 10.79 -11.40 44.62
N ALA A 34 11.29 -12.00 45.70
CA ALA A 34 10.67 -13.14 46.36
C ALA A 34 9.54 -12.76 47.34
N ASP A 35 9.53 -11.53 47.89
CA ASP A 35 8.55 -11.12 48.91
C ASP A 35 7.25 -10.54 48.33
N ALA A 36 7.22 -10.22 47.03
CA ALA A 36 6.02 -9.75 46.33
C ALA A 36 4.98 -10.86 46.06
N ALA A 37 5.33 -12.14 46.28
CA ALA A 37 4.46 -13.28 45.95
C ALA A 37 3.55 -13.77 47.10
N ASN A 38 3.59 -13.15 48.30
CA ASN A 38 2.88 -13.64 49.48
C ASN A 38 1.93 -12.63 50.17
N ALA A 39 1.35 -11.68 49.43
CA ALA A 39 0.27 -10.86 49.97
C ALA A 39 -1.08 -11.60 49.90
N LYS A 40 -1.40 -12.29 51.00
CA LYS A 40 -2.61 -13.10 51.22
C LYS A 40 -3.85 -12.19 51.34
N THR A 41 -4.80 -12.33 50.41
CA THR A 41 -6.12 -11.71 50.44
C THR A 41 -6.92 -12.15 51.67
N VAL A 42 -7.35 -11.18 52.49
CA VAL A 42 -8.29 -11.39 53.59
C VAL A 42 -9.71 -11.38 53.02
N HIS A 43 -10.36 -12.56 52.98
CA HIS A 43 -11.75 -12.72 52.58
C HIS A 43 -12.69 -12.55 53.79
N LEU A 44 -13.70 -11.68 53.68
CA LEU A 44 -14.85 -11.59 54.58
C LEU A 44 -15.86 -12.74 54.31
N PRO A 45 -16.66 -13.16 55.32
CA PRO A 45 -17.45 -14.40 55.27
C PRO A 45 -18.75 -14.29 54.45
N PRO A 46 -19.26 -15.38 53.85
CA PRO A 46 -20.53 -15.39 53.13
C PRO A 46 -21.71 -15.91 53.96
N THR A 47 -22.89 -15.40 53.62
CA THR A 47 -24.23 -15.73 54.12
C THR A 47 -24.73 -17.10 53.59
N GLU A 48 -25.45 -17.85 54.44
CA GLU A 48 -26.28 -19.06 54.18
C GLU A 48 -27.22 -18.89 52.94
N ALA A 49 -27.75 -19.86 52.17
CA ALA A 49 -27.71 -21.33 51.91
C ALA A 49 -28.61 -21.54 50.62
N PRO A 50 -29.10 -22.72 50.13
CA PRO A 50 -28.78 -24.16 50.30
C PRO A 50 -28.60 -24.89 48.91
N PRO A 51 -28.91 -26.19 48.68
CA PRO A 51 -27.91 -27.26 48.59
C PRO A 51 -27.78 -28.02 47.24
N LYS A 52 -26.52 -28.45 46.99
CA LYS A 52 -26.01 -29.73 46.45
C LYS A 52 -26.79 -30.49 45.35
N SER A 53 -26.13 -30.62 44.19
CA SER A 53 -26.11 -31.85 43.37
C SER A 53 -24.66 -32.23 43.06
N SER A 54 -24.39 -33.53 43.10
CA SER A 54 -23.09 -34.19 43.11
C SER A 54 -22.71 -34.73 41.73
N ALA A 55 -21.45 -34.56 41.32
CA ALA A 55 -20.82 -35.46 40.36
C ALA A 55 -19.28 -35.44 40.50
N LYS A 56 -18.73 -36.65 40.58
CA LYS A 56 -17.33 -37.03 40.77
C LYS A 56 -16.47 -36.70 39.55
N SER A 57 -15.20 -36.35 39.74
CA SER A 57 -14.11 -36.94 38.93
C SER A 57 -12.75 -36.83 39.63
N ASN A 58 -11.84 -37.70 39.19
CA ASN A 58 -10.77 -38.32 39.95
C ASN A 58 -9.43 -37.58 39.97
N ALA A 59 -8.65 -37.91 41.01
CA ALA A 59 -7.24 -37.62 41.19
C ALA A 59 -6.31 -38.47 40.30
N ALA A 60 -5.20 -37.87 39.86
CA ALA A 60 -3.85 -38.46 39.69
C ALA A 60 -2.91 -37.35 39.16
N LYS A 61 -2.00 -36.74 39.94
CA LYS A 61 -0.69 -37.22 40.41
C LYS A 61 0.26 -37.65 39.28
N LYS A 62 1.21 -36.77 38.91
CA LYS A 62 2.68 -37.00 38.95
C LYS A 62 3.46 -35.86 38.27
N THR A 63 4.28 -35.18 39.06
CA THR A 63 5.48 -34.43 38.66
C THR A 63 6.59 -35.39 38.21
N PRO A 64 7.55 -34.93 37.38
CA PRO A 64 8.89 -34.77 37.96
C PRO A 64 9.67 -33.53 37.48
N SER A 65 10.62 -33.16 38.33
CA SER A 65 11.61 -32.10 38.19
C SER A 65 12.89 -32.62 37.53
N SER A 66 13.53 -31.84 36.64
CA SER A 66 14.94 -31.97 36.24
C SER A 66 15.44 -30.62 35.72
N LYS A 67 16.28 -29.90 36.48
CA LYS A 67 17.75 -30.02 36.56
C LYS A 67 18.44 -29.40 35.33
N THR A 68 18.77 -28.12 35.49
CA THR A 68 19.57 -27.28 34.60
C THR A 68 21.01 -27.80 34.51
N ALA A 69 21.49 -28.02 33.29
CA ALA A 69 22.89 -28.26 32.99
C ALA A 69 23.35 -27.23 31.96
N ALA A 70 24.43 -26.52 32.29
CA ALA A 70 25.15 -25.63 31.41
C ALA A 70 25.68 -26.40 30.19
N THR A 71 25.61 -25.81 29.00
CA THR A 71 26.31 -26.33 27.82
C THR A 71 27.07 -25.21 27.13
N SER A 72 28.37 -25.44 27.10
CA SER A 72 29.44 -24.73 26.43
C SER A 72 29.25 -24.67 24.92
N ARG A 73 29.59 -23.49 24.36
CA ARG A 73 29.61 -23.12 22.95
C ARG A 73 30.81 -23.79 22.24
N PRO A 74 30.67 -24.47 21.09
CA PRO A 74 31.81 -24.90 20.30
C PRO A 74 32.28 -23.80 19.34
N ALA A 75 33.60 -23.70 19.20
CA ALA A 75 34.30 -22.82 18.28
C ALA A 75 34.08 -23.25 16.82
N VAL A 76 33.84 -22.28 15.94
CA VAL A 76 33.70 -22.44 14.49
C VAL A 76 35.09 -22.39 13.85
N ALA A 77 35.43 -23.43 13.08
CA ALA A 77 36.63 -23.49 12.25
C ALA A 77 36.39 -22.77 10.90
N PRO A 78 37.42 -22.19 10.26
CA PRO A 78 37.27 -21.38 9.06
C PRO A 78 37.07 -22.23 7.79
N CYS A 79 36.16 -21.79 6.91
CA CYS A 79 35.99 -22.32 5.55
C CYS A 79 37.19 -21.95 4.66
N PRO A 80 37.65 -22.85 3.76
CA PRO A 80 38.67 -22.55 2.77
C PRO A 80 38.09 -21.86 1.52
N ALA A 81 38.98 -21.11 0.87
CA ALA A 81 38.75 -20.23 -0.27
C ALA A 81 38.10 -20.90 -1.50
N ALA A 82 37.22 -20.13 -2.15
CA ALA A 82 36.57 -20.47 -3.41
C ALA A 82 37.60 -20.50 -4.56
N ALA A 83 37.58 -21.60 -5.31
CA ALA A 83 38.30 -21.77 -6.57
C ALA A 83 37.45 -21.27 -7.75
N ALA A 84 38.17 -20.78 -8.76
CA ALA A 84 37.72 -20.12 -9.98
C ALA A 84 36.46 -20.72 -10.66
N ALA A 85 35.53 -19.82 -11.01
CA ALA A 85 34.42 -20.09 -11.91
C ALA A 85 34.89 -19.98 -13.38
N SER A 86 34.52 -20.99 -14.18
CA SER A 86 34.59 -20.95 -15.65
C SER A 86 33.52 -20.00 -16.22
N PRO A 87 33.74 -19.40 -17.41
CA PRO A 87 32.81 -18.46 -18.01
C PRO A 87 31.54 -19.17 -18.50
N ALA A 88 30.38 -18.62 -18.16
CA ALA A 88 29.09 -19.05 -18.66
C ALA A 88 28.92 -18.59 -20.11
N GLU A 89 28.62 -19.53 -21.01
CA GLU A 89 28.20 -19.27 -22.38
C GLU A 89 26.82 -18.60 -22.37
N SER A 90 26.68 -17.53 -23.14
CA SER A 90 25.49 -16.68 -23.16
C SER A 90 24.28 -17.40 -23.79
N SER A 91 23.11 -17.20 -23.19
CA SER A 91 21.83 -17.77 -23.63
C SER A 91 21.28 -17.21 -24.94
N GLU A 92 21.97 -16.26 -25.60
CA GLU A 92 21.54 -15.69 -26.89
C GLU A 92 21.83 -16.60 -28.09
N GLU A 93 22.88 -17.43 -28.05
CA GLU A 93 23.23 -18.31 -29.18
C GLU A 93 22.29 -19.52 -29.33
N LEU A 94 21.59 -19.92 -28.26
CA LEU A 94 20.66 -21.04 -28.27
C LEU A 94 19.36 -20.74 -29.05
N PHE A 95 19.00 -19.47 -29.25
CA PHE A 95 17.79 -19.10 -30.00
C PHE A 95 18.04 -18.77 -31.47
N ALA A 96 19.28 -18.44 -31.87
CA ALA A 96 19.63 -18.24 -33.27
C ALA A 96 19.60 -19.56 -34.08
N ASN A 97 19.88 -20.71 -33.44
CA ASN A 97 19.96 -22.01 -34.11
C ASN A 97 18.60 -22.66 -34.42
N ALA A 98 17.52 -22.24 -33.76
CA ALA A 98 16.18 -22.82 -33.98
C ALA A 98 15.53 -22.38 -35.31
N ALA A 99 15.89 -21.20 -35.82
CA ALA A 99 15.38 -20.69 -37.10
C ALA A 99 16.07 -21.36 -38.31
N GLN A 100 17.28 -21.89 -38.13
CA GLN A 100 18.05 -22.53 -39.20
C GLN A 100 17.68 -24.00 -39.42
N MET A 101 17.09 -24.68 -38.42
CA MET A 101 16.66 -26.09 -38.54
C MET A 101 15.32 -26.31 -39.25
N LEU A 102 14.60 -25.26 -39.64
CA LEU A 102 13.28 -25.36 -40.30
C LEU A 102 13.31 -25.03 -41.81
N SER A 103 14.50 -24.86 -42.39
CA SER A 103 14.67 -24.41 -43.77
C SER A 103 15.60 -25.34 -44.57
N ASP A 104 15.28 -26.63 -44.71
CA ASP A 104 15.96 -27.48 -45.70
C ASP A 104 14.97 -28.48 -46.33
N ASP A 105 14.55 -28.14 -47.55
CA ASP A 105 13.79 -28.99 -48.47
C ASP A 105 14.67 -29.17 -49.72
N VAL A 106 15.48 -30.24 -49.74
CA VAL A 106 16.29 -30.64 -50.92
C VAL A 106 16.31 -32.19 -51.01
N PRO A 107 16.02 -32.79 -52.19
CA PRO A 107 15.90 -34.23 -52.36
C PRO A 107 17.27 -34.93 -52.61
N PRO A 108 17.38 -36.25 -52.39
CA PRO A 108 18.68 -36.93 -52.34
C PRO A 108 19.16 -37.43 -53.70
N GLU A 109 20.43 -37.18 -54.00
CA GLU A 109 21.22 -37.95 -54.97
C GLU A 109 22.40 -38.66 -54.26
N ASN A 110 22.47 -39.97 -54.51
CA ASN A 110 23.63 -40.86 -54.33
C ASN A 110 24.77 -40.40 -55.28
N PRO A 111 26.08 -40.66 -55.02
CA PRO A 111 26.60 -42.02 -54.80
C PRO A 111 27.86 -42.18 -53.89
N SER A 112 28.18 -43.46 -53.63
CA SER A 112 29.45 -44.08 -53.17
C SER A 112 30.67 -43.81 -54.09
N PRO A 113 31.91 -44.36 -53.88
CA PRO A 113 32.51 -45.13 -52.76
C PRO A 113 33.98 -44.73 -52.39
N ALA A 114 34.57 -45.34 -51.34
CA ALA A 114 35.86 -46.08 -51.35
C ALA A 114 36.64 -46.08 -50.01
N GLU A 115 36.81 -47.30 -49.48
CA GLU A 115 38.01 -47.92 -48.84
C GLU A 115 39.19 -47.07 -48.36
N ALA A 116 39.59 -47.27 -47.09
CA ALA A 116 40.88 -47.88 -46.73
C ALA A 116 41.04 -48.05 -45.21
N THR A 117 41.19 -49.29 -44.76
CA THR A 117 41.86 -49.68 -43.49
C THR A 117 43.37 -49.75 -43.75
N PRO A 118 44.25 -49.57 -42.75
CA PRO A 118 44.74 -50.77 -42.03
C PRO A 118 45.19 -50.58 -40.56
N GLN A 119 44.99 -51.67 -39.80
CA GLN A 119 45.89 -52.37 -38.86
C GLN A 119 46.85 -51.64 -37.89
N SER A 120 46.74 -52.07 -36.62
CA SER A 120 47.75 -52.82 -35.83
C SER A 120 48.33 -52.19 -34.55
N SER A 121 48.10 -52.93 -33.43
CA SER A 121 49.03 -53.33 -32.33
C SER A 121 49.89 -52.30 -31.59
N SER A 122 50.32 -52.47 -30.33
CA SER A 122 49.91 -53.20 -29.12
C SER A 122 50.87 -52.75 -27.99
N THR A 123 50.48 -53.05 -26.74
CA THR A 123 51.32 -53.34 -25.55
C THR A 123 51.86 -52.24 -24.61
N ALA A 124 51.41 -52.38 -23.36
CA ALA A 124 52.14 -52.38 -22.08
C ALA A 124 52.58 -51.06 -21.41
N ALA A 125 51.97 -50.76 -20.26
CA ALA A 125 52.56 -51.05 -18.95
C ALA A 125 51.53 -50.87 -17.80
N LYS A 126 51.57 -51.79 -16.84
CA LYS A 126 50.78 -51.87 -15.60
C LYS A 126 51.45 -51.02 -14.50
N PRO A 127 50.72 -50.45 -13.54
CA PRO A 127 50.63 -51.12 -12.23
C PRO A 127 49.25 -51.05 -11.54
N SER A 128 49.00 -52.00 -10.65
CA SER A 128 47.88 -52.11 -9.69
C SER A 128 48.25 -51.47 -8.34
N PRO A 129 47.38 -51.46 -7.30
CA PRO A 129 45.92 -51.22 -7.25
C PRO A 129 45.53 -50.17 -6.18
N SER A 130 44.38 -49.50 -6.29
CA SER A 130 43.69 -48.90 -5.13
C SER A 130 42.19 -48.78 -5.40
N GLU A 131 41.43 -49.47 -4.54
CA GLU A 131 40.06 -49.25 -4.07
C GLU A 131 38.99 -48.65 -5.00
N THR A 132 38.08 -49.52 -5.44
CA THR A 132 36.75 -49.20 -5.96
C THR A 132 35.75 -49.01 -4.81
N PRO A 133 34.92 -47.96 -4.81
CA PRO A 133 33.64 -47.96 -4.11
C PRO A 133 32.52 -48.53 -5.01
N ALA A 134 31.53 -49.10 -4.33
CA ALA A 134 30.49 -49.97 -4.83
C ALA A 134 29.52 -49.34 -5.84
N ALA A 135 29.08 -50.17 -6.79
CA ALA A 135 27.96 -49.91 -7.68
C ALA A 135 26.62 -49.88 -6.92
N ILE A 136 25.78 -48.92 -7.29
CA ILE A 136 24.39 -48.79 -6.84
C ILE A 136 23.53 -49.85 -7.56
N PRO A 137 22.71 -50.64 -6.84
CA PRO A 137 21.81 -51.61 -7.47
C PRO A 137 20.58 -50.93 -8.09
N VAL A 138 20.28 -51.31 -9.33
CA VAL A 138 19.03 -50.97 -10.04
C VAL A 138 17.87 -51.76 -9.41
N ALA A 139 16.84 -51.05 -8.95
CA ALA A 139 15.66 -51.66 -8.31
C ALA A 139 14.70 -52.34 -9.33
N PRO A 140 14.02 -53.44 -8.95
CA PRO A 140 13.16 -54.19 -9.86
C PRO A 140 11.73 -53.64 -9.96
N LYS A 141 11.09 -53.91 -11.10
CA LYS A 141 9.75 -53.49 -11.57
C LYS A 141 8.54 -53.93 -10.71
N PHE A 142 8.74 -54.31 -9.44
CA PHE A 142 7.67 -54.78 -8.55
C PHE A 142 7.05 -53.70 -7.65
N ALA A 143 7.58 -52.47 -7.65
CA ALA A 143 7.05 -51.36 -6.84
C ALA A 143 5.77 -50.72 -7.42
N THR A 144 5.53 -50.83 -8.73
CA THR A 144 4.42 -50.14 -9.42
C THR A 144 3.04 -50.75 -9.12
N TYR A 145 2.96 -52.06 -8.84
CA TYR A 145 1.67 -52.71 -8.55
C TYR A 145 1.15 -52.46 -7.13
N ARG A 146 2.02 -52.11 -6.16
CA ARG A 146 1.58 -51.76 -4.80
C ARG A 146 0.96 -50.36 -4.70
N LEU A 147 1.36 -49.44 -5.58
CA LEU A 147 0.81 -48.08 -5.61
C LEU A 147 -0.61 -48.06 -6.19
N ILE A 148 -0.88 -48.87 -7.22
CA ILE A 148 -2.21 -48.96 -7.86
C ILE A 148 -3.24 -49.63 -6.92
N ALA A 149 -2.82 -50.60 -6.10
CA ALA A 149 -3.70 -51.24 -5.12
C ALA A 149 -4.08 -50.32 -3.93
N MET A 150 -3.23 -49.35 -3.55
CA MET A 150 -3.57 -48.39 -2.48
C MET A 150 -4.49 -47.25 -2.95
N ILE A 151 -4.40 -46.86 -4.24
CA ILE A 151 -5.26 -45.81 -4.79
C ILE A 151 -6.70 -46.32 -4.99
N GLY A 152 -6.89 -47.60 -5.35
CA GLY A 152 -8.22 -48.20 -5.51
C GLY A 152 -9.01 -48.38 -4.20
N GLY A 153 -8.31 -48.59 -3.07
CA GLY A 153 -8.97 -48.79 -1.76
C GLY A 153 -9.47 -47.50 -1.09
N GLY A 154 -8.80 -46.37 -1.33
CA GLY A 154 -9.13 -45.08 -0.70
C GLY A 154 -10.43 -44.45 -1.22
N VAL A 155 -10.75 -44.65 -2.50
CA VAL A 155 -11.93 -44.03 -3.15
C VAL A 155 -13.24 -44.63 -2.64
N VAL A 156 -13.25 -45.93 -2.30
CA VAL A 156 -14.47 -46.60 -1.81
C VAL A 156 -14.81 -46.19 -0.37
N VAL A 157 -13.80 -46.00 0.49
CA VAL A 157 -14.03 -45.58 1.89
C VAL A 157 -14.39 -44.10 1.99
N GLY A 158 -13.77 -43.24 1.16
CA GLY A 158 -14.10 -41.81 1.10
C GLY A 158 -15.52 -41.54 0.60
N GLY A 159 -15.98 -42.29 -0.42
CA GLY A 159 -17.35 -42.17 -0.94
C GLY A 159 -18.42 -42.57 0.09
N LEU A 160 -18.15 -43.59 0.91
CA LEU A 160 -19.12 -44.07 1.90
C LEU A 160 -19.27 -43.13 3.11
N LEU A 161 -18.20 -42.43 3.51
CA LEU A 161 -18.25 -41.41 4.56
C LEU A 161 -18.98 -40.14 4.11
N MET A 162 -18.76 -39.69 2.87
CA MET A 162 -19.48 -38.53 2.30
C MET A 162 -20.98 -38.80 2.19
N ALA A 163 -21.37 -40.02 1.79
CA ALA A 163 -22.78 -40.42 1.72
C ALA A 163 -23.46 -40.45 3.11
N LEU A 164 -22.73 -40.79 4.18
CA LEU A 164 -23.26 -40.78 5.55
C LEU A 164 -23.41 -39.36 6.10
N VAL A 165 -22.50 -38.43 5.76
CA VAL A 165 -22.61 -37.01 6.17
C VAL A 165 -23.76 -36.32 5.44
N VAL A 166 -23.91 -36.54 4.13
CA VAL A 166 -25.04 -35.99 3.36
C VAL A 166 -26.38 -36.54 3.85
N ARG A 167 -26.44 -37.82 4.25
CA ARG A 167 -27.65 -38.42 4.84
C ARG A 167 -27.98 -37.88 6.23
N ALA A 168 -26.99 -37.49 7.03
CA ALA A 168 -27.21 -36.88 8.33
C ALA A 168 -27.75 -35.44 8.21
N ILE A 169 -27.35 -34.70 7.17
CA ILE A 169 -27.83 -33.32 6.93
C ILE A 169 -29.26 -33.31 6.35
N LEU A 170 -29.66 -34.33 5.58
CA LEU A 170 -30.98 -34.41 4.96
C LEU A 170 -32.09 -34.99 5.86
N LEU A 171 -31.77 -35.45 7.07
CA LEU A 171 -32.75 -36.08 7.98
C LEU A 171 -33.05 -35.27 9.25
N ASP A 172 -32.47 -34.07 9.41
CA ASP A 172 -32.68 -33.21 10.58
C ASP A 172 -33.79 -32.17 10.32
N ASP A 173 -35.03 -32.64 10.17
CA ASP A 173 -36.23 -31.80 10.24
C ASP A 173 -36.64 -31.64 11.71
N THR A 174 -36.04 -30.68 12.40
CA THR A 174 -36.56 -30.18 13.68
C THR A 174 -37.02 -28.73 13.51
N PRO A 175 -38.33 -28.42 13.66
CA PRO A 175 -38.82 -27.06 13.52
C PRO A 175 -38.42 -26.23 14.74
N VAL A 176 -37.69 -25.14 14.49
CA VAL A 176 -37.38 -24.09 15.47
C VAL A 176 -38.67 -23.37 15.82
N ALA A 177 -39.12 -23.51 17.07
CA ALA A 177 -40.24 -22.79 17.63
C ALA A 177 -39.92 -21.29 17.78
N GLN A 178 -40.67 -20.43 17.09
CA GLN A 178 -40.73 -19.00 17.35
C GLN A 178 -41.38 -18.74 18.72
N SER A 179 -40.68 -18.05 19.61
CA SER A 179 -41.26 -17.49 20.83
C SER A 179 -41.67 -16.03 20.60
N ASP A 180 -42.91 -15.83 20.18
CA ASP A 180 -43.62 -14.56 20.37
C ASP A 180 -44.26 -14.57 21.77
N ALA A 181 -43.95 -13.57 22.59
CA ALA A 181 -44.68 -13.28 23.81
C ALA A 181 -45.24 -11.84 23.74
N PRO A 182 -46.56 -11.66 23.85
CA PRO A 182 -47.21 -10.35 23.84
C PRO A 182 -47.27 -9.76 25.25
N ILE A 183 -47.07 -8.44 25.38
CA ILE A 183 -47.37 -7.71 26.61
C ILE A 183 -48.82 -7.26 26.55
N ALA A 184 -49.64 -7.82 27.44
CA ALA A 184 -51.02 -7.46 27.67
C ALA A 184 -51.15 -6.25 28.61
N THR A 185 -52.00 -5.32 28.20
CA THR A 185 -52.61 -4.23 28.97
C THR A 185 -53.64 -4.73 29.99
N SER A 186 -53.78 -4.05 31.15
CA SER A 186 -55.03 -3.73 31.92
C SER A 186 -54.73 -3.22 33.36
N PRO A 187 -55.67 -2.61 34.14
CA PRO A 187 -55.72 -1.15 34.33
C PRO A 187 -56.03 -0.69 35.80
N VAL A 188 -56.35 0.61 35.97
CA VAL A 188 -57.24 1.25 37.00
C VAL A 188 -56.66 1.80 38.33
N ASP A 189 -56.97 3.10 38.51
CA ASP A 189 -57.22 3.98 39.69
C ASP A 189 -56.28 4.01 40.90
N SER A 190 -55.77 5.22 41.21
CA SER A 190 -56.37 6.09 42.25
C SER A 190 -55.64 7.44 42.34
N ALA A 191 -56.37 8.53 42.06
CA ALA A 191 -56.19 9.84 42.73
C ALA A 191 -56.99 9.83 44.06
N PRO A 192 -56.98 10.84 44.96
CA PRO A 192 -56.41 12.20 44.86
C PRO A 192 -55.70 12.71 46.15
N GLN A 193 -55.01 13.86 46.06
CA GLN A 193 -55.27 15.08 46.84
C GLN A 193 -54.06 16.05 46.84
N SER A 194 -54.37 17.29 46.49
CA SER A 194 -53.56 18.49 46.74
C SER A 194 -53.88 19.02 48.16
N PRO A 195 -53.02 19.86 48.77
CA PRO A 195 -53.34 21.29 48.75
C PRO A 195 -52.14 22.26 48.68
N ALA A 196 -52.36 23.32 47.90
CA ALA A 196 -52.07 24.75 48.12
C ALA A 196 -50.86 25.20 48.97
N GLU A 197 -50.06 26.14 48.43
CA GLU A 197 -49.91 27.49 49.01
C GLU A 197 -49.30 28.51 48.02
N LYS A 198 -49.83 29.75 48.07
CA LYS A 198 -49.49 30.97 47.33
C LYS A 198 -48.90 31.95 48.38
N PRO A 199 -47.94 32.87 48.10
CA PRO A 199 -48.32 34.20 47.61
C PRO A 199 -47.29 34.90 46.69
N ALA A 200 -47.77 35.91 45.96
CA ALA A 200 -47.03 36.95 45.19
C ALA A 200 -46.83 38.23 46.07
N PRO A 201 -46.41 39.45 45.61
CA PRO A 201 -46.05 39.95 44.25
C PRO A 201 -44.92 41.04 44.17
N ALA A 202 -44.78 41.67 42.98
CA ALA A 202 -44.20 43.00 42.62
C ALA A 202 -42.71 43.04 42.22
N ALA A 203 -42.21 43.74 41.18
CA ALA A 203 -42.76 44.69 40.20
C ALA A 203 -41.80 44.85 38.97
N GLU A 204 -42.39 45.32 37.86
CA GLU A 204 -41.85 46.22 36.80
C GLU A 204 -40.80 45.79 35.74
N THR A 205 -41.24 45.92 34.49
CA THR A 205 -40.62 45.98 33.14
C THR A 205 -39.76 47.26 32.93
N PRO A 206 -39.00 47.51 31.81
CA PRO A 206 -39.26 47.02 30.43
C PRO A 206 -38.07 46.73 29.47
N ASP A 207 -38.48 46.10 28.36
CA ASP A 207 -38.02 46.19 26.95
C ASP A 207 -36.56 45.90 26.55
N GLU A 208 -36.36 44.83 25.77
CA GLU A 208 -35.80 44.90 24.40
C GLU A 208 -36.09 43.60 23.61
N LYS A 209 -36.78 43.72 22.47
CA LYS A 209 -37.17 42.62 21.56
C LYS A 209 -36.18 42.51 20.39
N ILE A 210 -35.62 41.33 20.16
CA ILE A 210 -35.03 40.92 18.87
C ILE A 210 -35.93 39.86 18.22
N ALA A 211 -36.23 40.09 16.94
CA ALA A 211 -37.14 39.33 16.12
C ALA A 211 -36.54 38.00 15.60
N VAL A 212 -37.40 36.99 15.49
CA VAL A 212 -37.19 35.73 14.77
C VAL A 212 -38.14 35.73 13.58
N GLU A 213 -37.61 35.56 12.37
CA GLU A 213 -38.41 35.39 11.15
C GLU A 213 -38.75 33.91 10.94
N THR A 214 -40.01 33.65 10.60
CA THR A 214 -40.54 32.37 10.09
C THR A 214 -41.19 32.65 8.74
N PRO A 215 -41.06 31.78 7.70
CA PRO A 215 -41.70 31.99 6.42
C PRO A 215 -43.14 31.43 6.36
N VAL A 216 -43.95 32.10 5.54
CA VAL A 216 -45.39 31.97 5.38
C VAL A 216 -45.77 30.91 4.33
N GLU A 217 -46.78 30.11 4.70
CA GLU A 217 -47.59 29.20 3.91
C GLU A 217 -48.75 29.97 3.25
N ASN A 218 -49.07 29.68 1.98
CA ASN A 218 -50.25 30.24 1.31
C ASN A 218 -50.89 29.19 0.39
N GLN A 219 -52.20 28.98 0.57
CA GLN A 219 -53.09 28.18 -0.29
C GLN A 219 -54.24 29.03 -0.84
N ALA A 220 -54.70 28.62 -2.05
CA ALA A 220 -56.04 28.75 -2.66
C ALA A 220 -56.48 30.18 -3.10
N THR A 221 -57.26 30.41 -4.17
CA THR A 221 -58.21 29.61 -4.98
C THR A 221 -58.48 30.40 -6.30
N ASP A 222 -58.82 29.77 -7.43
CA ASP A 222 -60.13 29.92 -8.12
C ASP A 222 -60.20 29.34 -9.56
N GLU A 223 -61.45 29.04 -9.92
CA GLU A 223 -62.04 28.11 -10.89
C GLU A 223 -62.50 28.79 -12.22
N ALA A 224 -62.38 28.09 -13.37
CA ALA A 224 -63.32 28.17 -14.52
C ALA A 224 -62.95 27.20 -15.67
N ALA A 225 -63.95 26.47 -16.18
CA ALA A 225 -63.94 25.57 -17.35
C ALA A 225 -64.57 26.27 -18.61
N PRO A 226 -65.01 25.57 -19.69
CA PRO A 226 -64.29 24.76 -20.70
C PRO A 226 -64.61 25.22 -22.16
N VAL A 227 -63.83 24.80 -23.18
CA VAL A 227 -64.22 24.85 -24.62
C VAL A 227 -63.71 23.62 -25.40
N GLU A 228 -64.53 23.23 -26.38
CA GLU A 228 -64.71 21.96 -27.11
C GLU A 228 -64.11 21.98 -28.55
N ALA A 229 -64.00 20.78 -29.17
CA ALA A 229 -63.76 20.44 -30.60
C ALA A 229 -62.33 20.66 -31.18
N ALA A 230 -61.74 19.84 -32.07
CA ALA A 230 -62.28 19.06 -33.20
C ALA A 230 -61.27 17.99 -33.71
N MET A 231 -61.79 16.92 -34.35
CA MET A 231 -61.05 15.93 -35.18
C MET A 231 -60.63 16.52 -36.56
N PRO A 232 -59.82 15.82 -37.38
CA PRO A 232 -60.43 14.93 -38.38
C PRO A 232 -59.66 13.62 -38.69
N ALA A 233 -60.42 12.68 -39.25
CA ALA A 233 -59.98 11.47 -39.95
C ALA A 233 -60.05 11.70 -41.47
N ASP A 234 -59.25 10.98 -42.27
CA ASP A 234 -59.72 10.47 -43.57
C ASP A 234 -58.90 9.29 -44.10
N ALA A 235 -59.61 8.38 -44.78
CA ALA A 235 -59.20 7.12 -45.41
C ALA A 235 -58.46 7.34 -46.76
N ASP A 236 -57.87 6.38 -47.49
CA ASP A 236 -58.36 5.09 -48.03
C ASP A 236 -57.23 4.51 -48.98
N PRO A 237 -57.40 3.51 -49.89
CA PRO A 237 -57.29 2.05 -49.70
C PRO A 237 -56.22 1.34 -50.61
N MET A 238 -56.13 0.00 -50.50
CA MET A 238 -55.24 -0.95 -51.24
C MET A 238 -55.45 -1.01 -52.78
N PRO A 239 -54.60 -1.73 -53.58
CA PRO A 239 -54.87 -3.17 -53.84
C PRO A 239 -53.67 -4.12 -54.18
N MET A 240 -53.99 -5.41 -54.03
CA MET A 240 -53.39 -6.73 -54.39
C MET A 240 -52.45 -6.91 -55.60
N LYS A 241 -51.55 -7.93 -55.50
CA LYS A 241 -51.46 -9.19 -56.32
C LYS A 241 -50.27 -10.08 -55.87
N ALA A 242 -50.50 -11.33 -55.42
CA ALA A 242 -50.38 -12.63 -56.14
C ALA A 242 -48.93 -13.06 -56.52
N ALA A 243 -48.46 -14.32 -56.54
CA ALA A 243 -48.77 -15.66 -56.01
C ALA A 243 -47.63 -16.61 -56.52
N VAL A 244 -47.61 -17.89 -56.10
CA VAL A 244 -46.87 -19.09 -56.61
C VAL A 244 -45.65 -19.49 -55.74
N ALA A 245 -45.72 -20.44 -54.79
CA ALA A 245 -45.94 -21.91 -54.80
C ALA A 245 -44.67 -22.77 -54.99
N LYS A 246 -44.26 -23.53 -53.96
CA LYS A 246 -44.36 -25.02 -53.87
C LYS A 246 -43.43 -25.66 -52.80
N ALA A 247 -44.03 -26.67 -52.14
CA ALA A 247 -43.49 -27.94 -51.65
C ALA A 247 -42.79 -28.02 -50.28
N ASP A 248 -43.50 -28.69 -49.35
CA ASP A 248 -42.97 -29.39 -48.17
C ASP A 248 -42.06 -30.58 -48.58
N PRO A 249 -41.20 -31.12 -47.68
CA PRO A 249 -41.69 -32.05 -46.65
C PRO A 249 -41.06 -31.90 -45.25
N VAL A 250 -41.93 -32.01 -44.25
CA VAL A 250 -41.82 -32.73 -42.96
C VAL A 250 -40.40 -33.10 -42.47
N GLU A 251 -39.99 -32.53 -41.33
CA GLU A 251 -39.42 -33.28 -40.18
C GLU A 251 -39.39 -32.43 -38.88
N MET A 252 -40.03 -33.00 -37.86
CA MET A 252 -40.14 -32.78 -36.40
C MET A 252 -39.60 -31.54 -35.64
N PRO A 253 -40.26 -31.18 -34.51
CA PRO A 253 -40.03 -29.94 -33.76
C PRO A 253 -38.98 -30.10 -32.65
N LEU A 254 -38.17 -29.07 -32.44
CA LEU A 254 -37.45 -28.82 -31.19
C LEU A 254 -37.89 -27.47 -30.65
N ASP A 255 -38.51 -27.56 -29.47
CA ASP A 255 -39.10 -26.51 -28.66
C ASP A 255 -37.98 -25.74 -27.94
N GLU A 256 -37.65 -24.55 -28.43
CA GLU A 256 -36.79 -23.58 -27.74
C GLU A 256 -37.67 -22.50 -27.10
N THR A 257 -37.88 -22.64 -25.80
CA THR A 257 -38.53 -21.65 -24.95
C THR A 257 -37.52 -20.62 -24.45
N GLN A 258 -37.75 -19.39 -24.88
CA GLN A 258 -37.52 -18.07 -24.25
C GLN A 258 -36.40 -17.90 -23.19
N PRO A 259 -35.45 -16.96 -23.40
CA PRO A 259 -34.72 -16.35 -22.30
C PRO A 259 -35.57 -15.27 -21.60
N GLN A 260 -35.70 -15.45 -20.30
CA GLN A 260 -36.37 -14.61 -19.33
C GLN A 260 -35.64 -13.25 -19.18
N GLU A 261 -36.39 -12.15 -19.39
CA GLU A 261 -35.91 -10.78 -19.21
C GLU A 261 -35.67 -10.46 -17.73
N ASN A 262 -34.56 -9.77 -17.47
CA ASN A 262 -34.07 -9.36 -16.15
C ASN A 262 -34.58 -7.93 -15.85
N PRO A 263 -35.32 -7.67 -14.75
CA PRO A 263 -36.07 -6.41 -14.58
C PRO A 263 -35.29 -5.32 -13.83
N PHE A 264 -33.96 -5.26 -13.94
CA PHE A 264 -33.14 -4.21 -13.32
C PHE A 264 -32.21 -3.57 -14.34
N LEU A 265 -32.78 -2.72 -15.20
CA LEU A 265 -32.04 -1.68 -15.90
C LEU A 265 -32.62 -0.33 -15.48
N PHE A 266 -31.78 0.47 -14.84
CA PHE A 266 -32.06 1.86 -14.53
C PHE A 266 -31.94 2.69 -15.81
N ASP A 267 -32.95 3.52 -16.06
CA ASP A 267 -32.98 4.49 -17.15
C ASP A 267 -31.86 5.53 -17.00
N ASP A 268 -30.95 5.57 -17.98
CA ASP A 268 -29.97 6.64 -18.17
C ASP A 268 -30.66 7.89 -18.76
N PRO A 269 -30.60 9.06 -18.11
CA PRO A 269 -31.09 10.29 -18.71
C PRO A 269 -30.08 10.82 -19.74
N VAL A 270 -30.60 11.02 -20.94
CA VAL A 270 -30.05 11.73 -22.10
C VAL A 270 -29.16 12.91 -21.69
N ARG A 271 -27.85 12.75 -21.90
CA ARG A 271 -26.85 13.82 -21.73
C ARG A 271 -26.79 14.66 -23.00
N ALA A 272 -27.34 15.87 -22.91
CA ALA A 272 -27.23 16.89 -23.94
C ALA A 272 -25.76 17.28 -24.17
N LYS A 273 -25.36 17.37 -25.45
CA LYS A 273 -24.10 17.96 -25.91
C LYS A 273 -24.09 19.48 -25.63
N PRO A 274 -23.06 20.04 -24.99
CA PRO A 274 -22.73 21.44 -25.19
C PRO A 274 -21.76 21.58 -26.36
N SER A 275 -22.16 22.44 -27.30
CA SER A 275 -21.31 23.04 -28.33
C SER A 275 -20.28 23.95 -27.65
N ILE A 276 -19.00 23.76 -27.94
CA ILE A 276 -17.93 24.69 -27.57
C ILE A 276 -17.65 25.50 -28.83
N GLU A 277 -18.25 26.68 -28.90
CA GLU A 277 -17.84 27.76 -29.80
C GLU A 277 -16.80 28.64 -29.11
N ASP A 278 -15.92 29.19 -29.94
CA ASP A 278 -14.68 29.89 -29.63
C ASP A 278 -14.79 31.03 -28.60
N ALA A 279 -13.93 30.98 -27.59
CA ALA A 279 -13.56 32.13 -26.78
C ALA A 279 -12.03 32.21 -26.72
N ALA A 280 -11.47 33.05 -27.59
CA ALA A 280 -10.10 33.52 -27.50
C ALA A 280 -9.96 34.33 -26.20
N VAL A 281 -9.17 33.82 -25.26
CA VAL A 281 -8.75 34.56 -24.06
C VAL A 281 -7.41 35.19 -24.38
N GLU A 282 -7.42 36.49 -24.65
CA GLU A 282 -6.23 37.34 -24.63
C GLU A 282 -5.68 37.39 -23.20
N ALA A 283 -4.36 37.18 -23.07
CA ALA A 283 -3.63 37.35 -21.83
C ALA A 283 -3.57 38.83 -21.44
N PRO A 284 -3.75 39.20 -20.16
CA PRO A 284 -3.50 40.57 -19.72
C PRO A 284 -2.00 40.79 -19.59
N GLU A 285 -1.45 41.70 -20.41
CA GLU A 285 -0.14 42.29 -20.21
C GLU A 285 -0.12 43.05 -18.88
N THR A 286 0.71 42.59 -17.94
CA THR A 286 1.01 43.31 -16.70
C THR A 286 1.90 44.51 -17.02
N THR A 287 1.30 45.69 -17.07
CA THR A 287 2.01 46.97 -17.14
C THR A 287 2.50 47.39 -15.75
N ASP A 288 3.72 47.91 -15.71
CA ASP A 288 4.55 48.28 -14.55
C ASP A 288 4.00 49.47 -13.71
N GLU A 289 2.70 49.80 -13.79
CA GLU A 289 2.10 50.99 -13.15
C GLU A 289 1.39 50.72 -11.82
N GLN A 290 1.36 49.46 -11.34
CA GLN A 290 0.71 49.14 -10.05
C GLN A 290 1.64 49.19 -8.82
N ARG A 291 2.92 49.57 -8.98
CA ARG A 291 3.90 49.57 -7.87
C ARG A 291 3.99 50.87 -7.05
N MET A 292 3.13 51.86 -7.30
CA MET A 292 3.19 53.18 -6.64
C MET A 292 1.83 53.72 -6.18
N LYS A 293 1.10 53.02 -5.30
CA LYS A 293 -0.03 53.61 -4.54
C LYS A 293 -0.20 52.99 -3.14
N PHE A 294 0.80 53.17 -2.28
CA PHE A 294 0.65 52.97 -0.82
C PHE A 294 0.62 54.29 -0.02
N ALA A 295 0.63 55.44 -0.70
CA ALA A 295 0.75 56.75 -0.03
C ALA A 295 -0.55 57.30 0.60
N ASN A 296 -1.68 56.60 0.54
CA ASN A 296 -2.98 57.09 1.06
C ASN A 296 -3.75 56.02 1.83
N ASP A 297 -3.07 55.20 2.63
CA ASP A 297 -3.75 54.29 3.57
C ASP A 297 -4.10 55.05 4.87
N PRO A 298 -5.40 55.25 5.20
CA PRO A 298 -5.84 55.92 6.42
C PRO A 298 -5.48 55.19 7.73
N LEU A 299 -4.89 53.99 7.66
CA LEU A 299 -4.39 53.25 8.83
C LEU A 299 -3.02 53.70 9.35
N THR A 300 -2.29 54.56 8.63
CA THR A 300 -1.00 55.12 9.12
C THR A 300 -1.17 56.24 10.15
N GLY A 301 -2.38 56.75 10.36
CA GLY A 301 -2.66 57.84 11.32
C GLY A 301 -2.80 57.43 12.80
N VAL A 302 -2.81 56.12 13.12
CA VAL A 302 -3.13 55.64 14.49
C VAL A 302 -1.90 55.14 15.27
N LEU A 303 -0.72 55.05 14.64
CA LEU A 303 0.51 54.55 15.28
C LEU A 303 1.65 55.59 15.40
N GLY A 304 1.33 56.89 15.23
CA GLY A 304 2.32 57.94 14.95
C GLY A 304 3.03 58.64 16.10
N GLU A 305 2.89 58.27 17.38
CA GLU A 305 3.54 59.04 18.48
C GLU A 305 4.35 58.22 19.51
N ALA A 306 4.52 56.91 19.34
CA ALA A 306 5.17 56.06 20.36
C ALA A 306 6.53 55.45 20.01
N PHE A 307 7.09 55.71 18.81
CA PHE A 307 8.38 55.13 18.39
C PHE A 307 9.39 56.20 17.94
N PRO A 308 10.24 56.72 18.84
CA PRO A 308 11.32 57.61 18.47
C PRO A 308 12.61 56.81 18.21
N LEU A 309 12.75 56.09 17.11
CA LEU A 309 13.98 55.29 16.89
C LEU A 309 14.32 54.94 15.42
N PHE A 310 14.05 55.80 14.44
CA PHE A 310 14.76 55.72 13.16
C PHE A 310 15.12 57.12 12.66
N ASP A 311 16.40 57.44 12.75
CA ASP A 311 16.99 58.67 12.21
C ASP A 311 17.08 58.50 10.68
N GLU A 312 16.24 59.26 9.98
CA GLU A 312 16.06 59.23 8.53
C GLU A 312 17.31 59.71 7.75
N SER A 313 18.34 60.18 8.48
CA SER A 313 19.64 60.58 7.93
C SER A 313 20.59 59.40 7.58
N MET A 314 20.22 58.14 7.88
CA MET A 314 21.04 56.97 7.53
C MET A 314 20.84 56.46 6.09
N PHE A 315 19.87 56.99 5.34
CA PHE A 315 19.57 56.54 3.97
C PHE A 315 20.07 57.49 2.87
N ASP A 316 20.95 58.44 3.18
CA ASP A 316 21.71 59.18 2.18
C ASP A 316 22.69 58.22 1.49
N ALA A 317 22.25 57.66 0.37
CA ALA A 317 23.05 56.89 -0.55
C ALA A 317 24.23 57.75 -1.04
N PRO A 318 25.50 57.31 -0.86
CA PRO A 318 26.62 57.99 -1.46
C PRO A 318 26.47 57.92 -2.99
N THR A 319 26.52 59.10 -3.59
CA THR A 319 26.47 59.33 -5.02
C THR A 319 27.62 58.57 -5.67
N SER A 320 27.29 57.75 -6.67
CA SER A 320 28.25 56.97 -7.47
C SER A 320 29.17 57.87 -8.28
N ASP A 321 30.22 58.37 -7.64
CA ASP A 321 31.39 58.91 -8.33
C ASP A 321 32.35 57.75 -8.64
N SER A 322 32.41 57.42 -9.94
CA SER A 322 33.58 56.92 -10.68
C SER A 322 34.71 56.30 -9.85
N ILE A 323 34.60 55.00 -9.55
CA ILE A 323 35.74 54.20 -9.13
C ILE A 323 36.56 53.87 -10.38
N VAL A 324 37.70 54.53 -10.46
CA VAL A 324 38.81 54.25 -11.37
C VAL A 324 39.29 52.83 -11.14
N ASP A 325 39.36 52.05 -12.23
CA ASP A 325 40.03 50.76 -12.35
C ASP A 325 41.43 50.87 -11.72
N THR A 326 41.53 50.44 -10.47
CA THR A 326 42.78 50.33 -9.74
C THR A 326 42.94 48.84 -9.49
N ASP A 327 43.83 48.22 -10.28
CA ASP A 327 44.37 46.87 -10.07
C ASP A 327 45.11 46.82 -8.72
N GLU A 328 44.36 46.93 -7.63
CA GLU A 328 44.86 46.72 -6.28
C GLU A 328 44.68 45.23 -5.97
N PRO A 329 45.77 44.50 -5.66
CA PRO A 329 45.70 43.07 -5.43
C PRO A 329 44.80 42.79 -4.24
N VAL A 330 43.63 42.18 -4.50
CA VAL A 330 42.70 41.72 -3.46
C VAL A 330 43.51 40.90 -2.46
N PRO A 331 43.68 41.37 -1.20
CA PRO A 331 44.40 40.61 -0.21
C PRO A 331 43.69 39.28 -0.05
N ALA A 332 44.43 38.19 -0.24
CA ALA A 332 43.91 36.83 -0.07
C ALA A 332 43.18 36.76 1.26
N VAL A 333 41.85 36.62 1.22
CA VAL A 333 41.06 36.32 2.41
C VAL A 333 41.69 35.06 2.98
N PRO A 334 42.26 35.10 4.20
CA PRO A 334 42.89 33.93 4.77
C PRO A 334 41.84 32.83 4.75
N GLU A 335 42.13 31.75 4.02
CA GLU A 335 41.38 30.50 4.10
C GLU A 335 41.39 30.12 5.58
N SER A 336 40.31 30.49 6.27
CA SER A 336 40.15 30.21 7.68
C SER A 336 39.87 28.72 7.74
N ASP A 337 40.94 27.93 7.93
CA ASP A 337 40.96 26.51 8.26
C ASP A 337 40.30 26.24 9.64
N GLU A 338 39.28 27.03 10.01
CA GLU A 338 38.52 26.81 11.21
C GLU A 338 37.68 25.55 10.96
N PRO A 339 37.97 24.45 11.68
CA PRO A 339 37.32 23.17 11.43
C PRO A 339 35.82 23.36 11.58
N LEU A 340 35.07 23.05 10.51
CA LEU A 340 33.62 23.08 10.53
C LEU A 340 33.14 22.36 11.80
N PRO A 341 32.29 23.00 12.63
CA PRO A 341 31.83 22.39 13.86
C PRO A 341 31.27 21.00 13.53
N PRO A 342 31.63 19.96 14.31
CA PRO A 342 31.16 18.61 14.05
C PRO A 342 29.64 18.65 13.95
N GLY A 343 29.11 18.18 12.82
CA GLY A 343 27.67 18.14 12.59
C GLY A 343 26.97 17.42 13.75
N PRO A 344 25.71 17.78 14.05
CA PRO A 344 24.97 17.17 15.16
C PRO A 344 24.98 15.65 15.00
N ILE A 345 25.62 14.95 15.94
CA ILE A 345 25.65 13.50 15.98
C ILE A 345 24.25 13.05 16.38
N VAL A 346 23.53 12.42 15.46
CA VAL A 346 22.21 11.86 15.78
C VAL A 346 22.40 10.51 16.45
N GLU A 347 22.06 10.43 17.73
CA GLU A 347 22.12 9.17 18.48
C GLU A 347 20.94 8.28 18.12
N LYS A 348 21.22 7.03 17.72
CA LYS A 348 20.17 6.02 17.52
C LYS A 348 19.43 5.77 18.84
N PRO A 349 18.09 5.75 18.85
CA PRO A 349 17.34 5.45 20.06
C PRO A 349 17.66 4.03 20.57
N ALA A 350 17.50 3.82 21.88
CA ALA A 350 17.69 2.50 22.45
C ALA A 350 16.75 1.47 21.77
N PRO A 351 17.24 0.27 21.42
CA PRO A 351 16.40 -0.76 20.81
C PRO A 351 15.17 -1.08 21.68
N ARG A 352 13.99 -1.07 21.06
CA ARG A 352 12.73 -1.41 21.73
C ARG A 352 12.41 -2.88 21.50
N THR A 353 12.25 -3.66 22.57
CA THR A 353 11.66 -5.00 22.48
C THR A 353 10.16 -4.91 22.74
N VAL A 354 9.35 -4.94 21.68
CA VAL A 354 7.88 -4.88 21.80
C VAL A 354 7.31 -6.29 21.68
N ASN A 355 6.53 -6.73 22.67
CA ASN A 355 5.76 -7.97 22.54
C ASN A 355 4.46 -7.69 21.76
N ILE A 356 4.52 -7.86 20.44
CA ILE A 356 3.42 -7.51 19.53
C ILE A 356 2.16 -8.31 19.84
N SER A 357 2.29 -9.61 20.11
CA SER A 357 1.14 -10.44 20.47
C SER A 357 0.44 -9.95 21.74
N ALA A 358 1.19 -9.48 22.75
CA ALA A 358 0.60 -8.88 23.94
C ALA A 358 -0.08 -7.55 23.60
N ARG A 359 0.60 -6.65 22.87
CA ARG A 359 0.07 -5.32 22.49
C ARG A 359 -1.16 -5.37 21.60
N LEU A 360 -1.24 -6.34 20.70
CA LEU A 360 -2.42 -6.59 19.87
C LEU A 360 -3.65 -6.99 20.70
N ASN A 361 -3.43 -7.60 21.86
CA ASN A 361 -4.47 -8.01 22.80
C ASN A 361 -4.79 -6.95 23.87
N ASP A 362 -4.10 -5.80 23.88
CA ASP A 362 -4.39 -4.71 24.82
C ASP A 362 -5.85 -4.26 24.65
N PRO A 363 -6.69 -4.32 25.71
CA PRO A 363 -8.12 -4.12 25.60
C PRO A 363 -8.52 -2.64 25.62
N TYR A 364 -9.52 -2.28 24.83
CA TYR A 364 -10.21 -0.99 24.84
C TYR A 364 -11.68 -1.19 25.24
N LEU A 365 -12.12 -0.47 26.27
CA LEU A 365 -13.54 -0.47 26.69
C LEU A 365 -14.45 0.01 25.56
N SER A 366 -14.06 1.10 24.89
CA SER A 366 -14.75 1.62 23.72
C SER A 366 -13.80 2.42 22.84
N ALA A 367 -13.89 2.24 21.53
CA ALA A 367 -13.18 3.02 20.53
C ALA A 367 -14.21 3.63 19.56
N LYS A 368 -14.29 4.96 19.56
CA LYS A 368 -15.21 5.73 18.71
C LYS A 368 -14.43 6.79 17.94
N PHE A 369 -14.15 6.52 16.68
CA PHE A 369 -13.49 7.43 15.77
C PHE A 369 -14.49 7.78 14.67
N ARG A 370 -14.72 9.08 14.46
CA ARG A 370 -15.64 9.57 13.45
C ARG A 370 -14.88 10.44 12.48
N LYS A 371 -14.93 10.09 11.21
CA LYS A 371 -14.34 10.86 10.11
C LYS A 371 -12.86 11.23 10.33
N ILE A 372 -12.09 10.34 10.95
CA ILE A 372 -10.65 10.55 11.17
C ILE A 372 -9.89 10.02 9.94
N PRO A 373 -8.91 10.75 9.39
CA PRO A 373 -8.05 10.23 8.33
C PRO A 373 -7.40 8.90 8.72
N LEU A 374 -7.30 7.97 7.76
CA LEU A 374 -6.71 6.65 7.99
C LEU A 374 -5.30 6.77 8.59
N MET A 375 -4.45 7.63 8.01
CA MET A 375 -3.08 7.79 8.49
C MET A 375 -3.02 8.30 9.93
N ASP A 376 -3.84 9.28 10.30
CA ASP A 376 -3.92 9.78 11.68
C ASP A 376 -4.36 8.68 12.65
N HIS A 377 -5.32 7.84 12.25
CA HIS A 377 -5.74 6.71 13.07
C HIS A 377 -4.58 5.72 13.30
N LEU A 378 -3.83 5.37 12.24
CA LEU A 378 -2.67 4.47 12.35
C LEU A 378 -1.55 5.07 13.21
N ARG A 379 -1.27 6.38 13.09
CA ARG A 379 -0.28 7.08 13.94
C ARG A 379 -0.68 7.09 15.41
N ASN A 380 -1.95 7.35 15.69
CA ASN A 380 -2.49 7.26 17.03
C ASN A 380 -2.35 5.84 17.60
N LEU A 381 -2.59 4.81 16.80
CA LEU A 381 -2.34 3.43 17.21
C LEU A 381 -0.86 3.15 17.48
N ILE A 382 0.08 3.69 16.69
CA ILE A 382 1.52 3.60 16.99
C ILE A 382 1.82 4.22 18.36
N ARG A 383 1.33 5.45 18.60
CA ARG A 383 1.53 6.17 19.88
C ARG A 383 0.98 5.41 21.08
N TRP A 384 -0.22 4.84 20.97
CA TRP A 384 -0.88 4.15 22.10
C TRP A 384 -0.38 2.72 22.31
N SER A 385 -0.18 1.97 21.24
CA SER A 385 0.20 0.55 21.31
C SER A 385 1.71 0.35 21.42
N THR A 386 2.50 1.36 21.09
CA THR A 386 3.97 1.32 20.92
C THR A 386 4.44 0.38 19.80
N ILE A 387 3.52 -0.21 19.02
CA ILE A 387 3.86 -1.07 17.88
C ILE A 387 4.18 -0.19 16.67
N PRO A 388 5.34 -0.35 16.02
CA PRO A 388 5.60 0.28 14.74
C PRO A 388 4.67 -0.27 13.66
N ILE A 389 3.97 0.61 12.93
CA ILE A 389 3.01 0.22 11.88
C ILE A 389 3.42 0.87 10.55
N SER A 390 3.86 0.06 9.59
CA SER A 390 4.16 0.47 8.22
C SER A 390 2.94 0.31 7.33
N VAL A 391 2.77 1.20 6.35
CA VAL A 391 1.76 1.06 5.29
C VAL A 391 2.49 0.83 3.98
N ASP A 392 2.18 -0.29 3.30
CA ASP A 392 2.68 -0.54 1.95
C ASP A 392 1.99 0.43 0.98
N PRO A 393 2.74 1.27 0.23
CA PRO A 393 2.15 2.17 -0.75
C PRO A 393 1.28 1.45 -1.80
N LEU A 394 1.63 0.21 -2.16
CA LEU A 394 0.85 -0.59 -3.10
C LEU A 394 -0.48 -1.05 -2.49
N ALA A 395 -0.59 -1.16 -1.16
CA ALA A 395 -1.86 -1.43 -0.50
C ALA A 395 -2.84 -0.27 -0.71
N LEU A 396 -2.39 0.98 -0.54
CA LEU A 396 -3.21 2.17 -0.79
C LEU A 396 -3.63 2.28 -2.26
N GLN A 397 -2.67 2.09 -3.18
CA GLN A 397 -2.94 2.15 -4.62
C GLN A 397 -3.89 1.03 -5.09
N SER A 398 -3.67 -0.21 -4.64
CA SER A 398 -4.55 -1.34 -5.01
C SER A 398 -5.93 -1.29 -4.37
N ALA A 399 -6.06 -0.57 -3.25
CA ALA A 399 -7.35 -0.28 -2.63
C ALA A 399 -8.10 0.89 -3.28
N ASP A 400 -7.43 1.67 -4.14
CA ASP A 400 -7.90 2.98 -4.63
C ASP A 400 -8.29 3.91 -3.45
N VAL A 401 -7.37 4.01 -2.49
CA VAL A 401 -7.56 4.75 -1.24
C VAL A 401 -6.44 5.77 -1.07
N ALA A 402 -6.83 7.04 -0.97
CA ALA A 402 -5.92 8.10 -0.53
C ALA A 402 -5.63 7.98 0.97
N GLY A 403 -4.42 8.37 1.41
CA GLY A 403 -4.05 8.31 2.83
C GLY A 403 -4.90 9.21 3.74
N ASP A 404 -5.46 10.29 3.19
CA ASP A 404 -6.38 11.22 3.87
C ASP A 404 -7.84 10.71 3.93
N LYS A 405 -8.11 9.49 3.41
CA LYS A 405 -9.45 8.89 3.45
C LYS A 405 -9.92 8.76 4.89
N LYS A 406 -11.05 9.41 5.15
CA LYS A 406 -11.70 9.40 6.47
C LYS A 406 -12.36 8.05 6.73
N ILE A 407 -12.15 7.51 7.92
CA ILE A 407 -12.76 6.26 8.38
C ILE A 407 -13.64 6.50 9.61
N ASP A 408 -14.62 5.62 9.78
CA ASP A 408 -15.51 5.58 10.92
C ASP A 408 -15.36 4.23 11.63
N ILE A 409 -15.06 4.27 12.94
CA ILE A 409 -14.92 3.08 13.77
C ILE A 409 -15.75 3.26 15.03
N ASN A 410 -16.61 2.30 15.32
CA ASN A 410 -17.42 2.26 16.53
C ASN A 410 -17.44 0.84 17.09
N LEU A 411 -16.50 0.55 18.00
CA LEU A 411 -16.35 -0.76 18.62
C LEU A 411 -16.39 -0.63 20.16
N SER A 412 -17.04 -1.59 20.81
CA SER A 412 -17.09 -1.73 22.27
C SER A 412 -16.47 -3.05 22.70
N GLY A 413 -15.66 -3.05 23.77
CA GLY A 413 -14.98 -4.26 24.26
C GLY A 413 -14.02 -4.84 23.21
N THR A 414 -13.22 -4.00 22.57
CA THR A 414 -12.29 -4.39 21.50
C THR A 414 -10.86 -4.50 22.01
N ASN A 415 -9.91 -4.85 21.14
CA ASN A 415 -8.47 -4.80 21.41
C ASN A 415 -7.73 -4.09 20.26
N THR A 416 -6.45 -3.79 20.43
CA THR A 416 -5.63 -3.12 19.41
C THR A 416 -5.70 -3.80 18.04
N GLY A 417 -5.62 -5.14 18.01
CA GLY A 417 -5.62 -5.89 16.75
C GLY A 417 -6.96 -5.83 16.00
N ASN A 418 -8.08 -5.93 16.72
CA ASN A 418 -9.41 -5.79 16.14
C ASN A 418 -9.69 -4.34 15.72
N LEU A 419 -9.20 -3.36 16.48
CA LEU A 419 -9.29 -1.95 16.12
C LEU A 419 -8.54 -1.66 14.82
N LEU A 420 -7.32 -2.17 14.70
CA LEU A 420 -6.51 -2.05 13.48
C LEU A 420 -7.17 -2.71 12.27
N ARG A 421 -7.64 -3.96 12.41
CA ARG A 421 -8.36 -4.67 11.33
C ARG A 421 -9.63 -3.95 10.91
N ALA A 422 -10.42 -3.45 11.86
CA ALA A 422 -11.63 -2.70 11.56
C ALA A 422 -11.37 -1.39 10.79
N ALA A 423 -10.18 -0.80 10.92
CA ALA A 423 -9.78 0.37 10.15
C ALA A 423 -9.44 0.04 8.69
N VAL A 424 -8.76 -1.09 8.43
CA VAL A 424 -8.13 -1.37 7.12
C VAL A 424 -8.88 -2.40 6.28
N GLU A 425 -9.60 -3.35 6.87
CA GLU A 425 -10.34 -4.39 6.13
C GLU A 425 -11.48 -3.84 5.27
N PRO A 426 -12.30 -2.87 5.73
CA PRO A 426 -13.32 -2.24 4.88
C PRO A 426 -12.73 -1.53 3.65
N LEU A 427 -11.45 -1.20 3.72
CA LEU A 427 -10.68 -0.58 2.65
C LEU A 427 -9.96 -1.61 1.77
N ARG A 428 -10.26 -2.91 1.89
CA ARG A 428 -9.62 -4.00 1.13
C ARG A 428 -8.10 -4.07 1.33
N MET A 429 -7.66 -3.80 2.55
CA MET A 429 -6.29 -4.05 2.98
C MET A 429 -6.27 -5.10 4.09
N SER A 430 -5.12 -5.69 4.35
CA SER A 430 -4.93 -6.66 5.42
C SER A 430 -3.76 -6.29 6.32
N VAL A 431 -3.77 -6.85 7.53
CA VAL A 431 -2.75 -6.64 8.55
C VAL A 431 -1.80 -7.84 8.51
N ASP A 432 -0.54 -7.59 8.15
CA ASP A 432 0.53 -8.57 8.25
C ASP A 432 1.33 -8.33 9.53
N VAL A 433 1.41 -9.36 10.39
CA VAL A 433 2.03 -9.25 11.71
C VAL A 433 3.38 -9.95 11.66
N THR A 434 4.45 -9.19 11.85
CA THR A 434 5.83 -9.71 11.97
C THR A 434 6.25 -9.76 13.44
N ALA A 435 7.52 -10.04 13.72
CA ALA A 435 8.02 -10.17 15.09
C ALA A 435 8.23 -8.82 15.79
N ASP A 436 8.53 -7.76 15.03
CA ASP A 436 8.98 -6.45 15.52
C ASP A 436 8.15 -5.26 15.00
N HIS A 437 7.31 -5.47 13.98
CA HIS A 437 6.39 -4.45 13.47
C HIS A 437 5.07 -5.05 12.94
N ILE A 438 4.21 -4.17 12.45
CA ILE A 438 3.03 -4.53 11.68
C ILE A 438 3.12 -3.84 10.33
N ARG A 439 2.71 -4.54 9.27
CA ARG A 439 2.62 -3.98 7.93
C ARG A 439 1.19 -4.07 7.40
N ILE A 440 0.68 -2.94 6.91
CA ILE A 440 -0.59 -2.90 6.17
C ILE A 440 -0.29 -3.21 4.71
N VAL A 441 -0.85 -4.31 4.20
CA VAL A 441 -0.58 -4.85 2.87
C VAL A 441 -1.88 -4.99 2.07
N PRO A 442 -1.83 -5.17 0.72
CA PRO A 442 -3.03 -5.49 -0.05
C PRO A 442 -3.77 -6.70 0.55
N LEU A 443 -5.10 -6.77 0.39
CA LEU A 443 -5.88 -7.89 0.94
C LEU A 443 -5.29 -9.24 0.52
N LYS A 444 -4.84 -10.03 1.51
CA LYS A 444 -4.45 -11.43 1.32
C LYS A 444 -5.73 -12.25 1.10
N GLN A 445 -5.83 -12.94 -0.05
CA GLN A 445 -6.92 -13.87 -0.27
C GLN A 445 -6.76 -15.08 0.66
N SER A 446 -7.86 -15.60 1.18
CA SER A 446 -7.83 -16.74 2.10
C SER A 446 -7.28 -17.99 1.40
N GLY A 447 -6.11 -18.46 1.84
CA GLY A 447 -5.51 -19.72 1.40
C GLY A 447 -4.02 -19.59 1.05
N ASP A 448 -3.30 -20.71 1.12
CA ASP A 448 -1.85 -20.75 0.86
C ASP A 448 -1.51 -20.69 -0.64
N LYS A 449 -2.52 -20.75 -1.53
CA LYS A 449 -2.30 -20.76 -2.98
C LYS A 449 -2.38 -19.33 -3.53
N PRO A 450 -1.39 -18.88 -4.31
CA PRO A 450 -1.44 -17.58 -4.94
C PRO A 450 -2.65 -17.50 -5.90
N PRO A 451 -3.43 -16.41 -5.86
CA PRO A 451 -4.55 -16.23 -6.77
C PRO A 451 -4.11 -16.34 -8.23
N THR A 452 -4.95 -16.95 -9.07
CA THR A 452 -4.76 -16.95 -10.52
C THR A 452 -5.72 -15.94 -11.15
N ILE A 453 -5.18 -14.93 -11.84
CA ILE A 453 -5.95 -13.88 -12.51
C ILE A 453 -5.71 -13.94 -14.01
N ARG A 454 -6.78 -13.69 -14.77
CA ARG A 454 -6.79 -13.55 -16.22
C ARG A 454 -6.72 -12.09 -16.60
N PHE A 455 -5.72 -11.71 -17.39
CA PHE A 455 -5.58 -10.39 -17.97
C PHE A 455 -5.93 -10.45 -19.45
N PRO A 456 -7.03 -9.81 -19.91
CA PRO A 456 -7.26 -9.66 -21.33
C PRO A 456 -6.10 -8.86 -21.92
N ALA A 457 -5.55 -9.33 -23.04
CA ALA A 457 -4.38 -8.72 -23.68
C ALA A 457 -4.40 -8.89 -25.21
N ASP A 458 -5.55 -9.27 -25.79
CA ASP A 458 -5.73 -9.41 -27.24
C ASP A 458 -5.65 -8.07 -27.97
N ASP A 459 -5.93 -6.98 -27.27
CA ASP A 459 -5.68 -5.65 -27.76
C ASP A 459 -4.17 -5.37 -27.87
N LEU A 460 -3.35 -5.85 -26.93
CA LEU A 460 -1.91 -5.59 -26.88
C LEU A 460 -1.08 -6.57 -27.73
N ALA A 461 -1.53 -7.80 -27.90
CA ALA A 461 -0.82 -8.85 -28.62
C ALA A 461 -1.75 -9.50 -29.66
N THR A 462 -1.43 -9.29 -30.94
CA THR A 462 -2.25 -9.76 -32.06
C THR A 462 -2.10 -11.24 -32.37
N ASP A 463 -0.99 -11.86 -31.96
CA ASP A 463 -0.68 -13.26 -32.19
C ASP A 463 -0.01 -13.91 -30.97
N GLU A 464 0.20 -15.23 -31.04
CA GLU A 464 0.81 -16.01 -29.94
C GLU A 464 2.25 -15.59 -29.65
N LYS A 465 3.00 -15.10 -30.64
CA LYS A 465 4.37 -14.63 -30.48
C LYS A 465 4.39 -13.31 -29.69
N ALA A 466 3.58 -12.33 -30.08
CA ALA A 466 3.41 -11.07 -29.36
C ALA A 466 2.90 -11.30 -27.93
N MET A 467 2.06 -12.32 -27.72
CA MET A 467 1.60 -12.69 -26.37
C MET A 467 2.74 -13.27 -25.52
N ALA A 468 3.62 -14.08 -26.11
CA ALA A 468 4.81 -14.60 -25.45
C ALA A 468 5.82 -13.48 -25.13
N GLU A 469 6.00 -12.52 -26.04
CA GLU A 469 6.84 -11.33 -25.81
C GLU A 469 6.28 -10.44 -24.70
N LEU A 470 4.96 -10.27 -24.63
CA LEU A 470 4.31 -9.54 -23.52
C LEU A 470 4.49 -10.28 -22.19
N ALA A 471 4.34 -11.60 -22.18
CA ALA A 471 4.61 -12.42 -20.99
C ALA A 471 6.07 -12.28 -20.54
N TYR A 472 7.03 -12.35 -21.47
CA TYR A 472 8.46 -12.13 -21.21
C TYR A 472 8.70 -10.74 -20.61
N THR A 473 8.14 -9.69 -21.22
CA THR A 473 8.28 -8.31 -20.75
C THR A 473 7.80 -8.15 -19.31
N LEU A 474 6.62 -8.70 -18.98
CA LEU A 474 6.09 -8.62 -17.62
C LEU A 474 6.94 -9.37 -16.61
N THR A 475 7.41 -10.57 -16.95
CA THR A 475 8.22 -11.37 -16.02
C THR A 475 9.60 -10.80 -15.79
N HIS A 476 10.12 -9.94 -16.67
CA HIS A 476 11.40 -9.26 -16.48
C HIS A 476 11.26 -7.90 -15.77
N LEU A 477 10.10 -7.26 -15.86
CA LEU A 477 9.86 -5.94 -15.24
C LEU A 477 9.26 -6.03 -13.83
N VAL A 478 8.42 -7.03 -13.57
CA VAL A 478 7.65 -7.11 -12.31
C VAL A 478 8.17 -8.27 -11.49
N GLU A 479 8.82 -8.00 -10.36
CA GLU A 479 9.36 -9.02 -9.44
C GLU A 479 10.13 -10.16 -10.17
N PRO A 480 11.18 -9.84 -10.94
CA PRO A 480 11.80 -10.78 -11.89
C PRO A 480 12.30 -12.08 -11.28
N THR A 481 12.77 -12.04 -10.03
CA THR A 481 13.26 -13.20 -9.27
C THR A 481 12.15 -14.10 -8.73
N SER A 482 10.90 -13.65 -8.74
CA SER A 482 9.76 -14.38 -8.16
C SER A 482 9.05 -15.31 -9.14
N TRP A 483 9.36 -15.24 -10.43
CA TRP A 483 8.76 -16.11 -11.45
C TRP A 483 9.46 -17.46 -11.56
N GLN A 484 8.70 -18.49 -11.95
CA GLN A 484 9.19 -19.86 -12.13
C GLN A 484 10.38 -19.96 -13.09
N GLY A 485 10.44 -19.12 -14.12
CA GLY A 485 11.58 -19.05 -15.05
C GLY A 485 12.89 -18.62 -14.38
N ALA A 486 12.81 -17.87 -13.28
CA ALA A 486 13.95 -17.42 -12.47
C ALA A 486 14.11 -18.23 -11.16
N GLY A 487 13.39 -19.35 -11.01
CA GLY A 487 13.42 -20.20 -9.81
C GLY A 487 12.42 -19.81 -8.71
N GLY A 488 11.58 -18.81 -8.93
CA GLY A 488 10.51 -18.43 -8.01
C GLY A 488 9.26 -19.30 -8.09
N THR A 489 8.20 -18.90 -7.38
CA THR A 489 6.95 -19.68 -7.27
C THR A 489 5.82 -19.16 -8.16
N TYR A 490 5.96 -17.97 -8.74
CA TYR A 490 4.92 -17.35 -9.55
C TYR A 490 4.92 -17.90 -10.97
N THR A 491 3.74 -17.96 -11.59
CA THR A 491 3.62 -18.45 -12.96
C THR A 491 2.91 -17.45 -13.85
N CYS A 492 3.44 -17.27 -15.06
CA CYS A 492 2.81 -16.51 -16.13
C CYS A 492 2.61 -17.47 -17.30
N ARG A 493 1.36 -17.67 -17.73
CA ARG A 493 1.02 -18.52 -18.87
C ARG A 493 0.30 -17.71 -19.93
N THR A 494 0.62 -17.99 -21.19
CA THR A 494 -0.05 -17.39 -22.34
C THR A 494 -1.29 -18.20 -22.73
N GLY A 495 -2.43 -17.53 -22.82
CA GLY A 495 -3.64 -18.02 -23.49
C GLY A 495 -3.77 -17.41 -24.88
N LYS A 496 -4.83 -17.76 -25.62
CA LYS A 496 -5.07 -17.25 -26.98
C LYS A 496 -5.25 -15.72 -27.05
N LYS A 497 -5.78 -15.12 -25.98
CA LYS A 497 -6.19 -13.71 -25.90
C LYS A 497 -5.94 -13.09 -24.53
N GLU A 498 -5.34 -13.85 -23.62
CA GLU A 498 -5.22 -13.48 -22.22
C GLU A 498 -3.92 -14.00 -21.63
N LEU A 499 -3.42 -13.30 -20.61
CA LEU A 499 -2.35 -13.77 -19.75
C LEU A 499 -2.93 -14.31 -18.45
N LEU A 500 -2.48 -15.50 -18.05
CA LEU A 500 -2.86 -16.14 -16.80
C LEU A 500 -1.69 -15.97 -15.82
N LEU A 501 -1.86 -15.08 -14.84
CA LEU A 501 -0.86 -14.85 -13.78
C LEU A 501 -1.30 -15.55 -12.50
N SER A 502 -0.42 -16.35 -11.91
CA SER A 502 -0.58 -16.85 -10.54
C SER A 502 0.56 -16.33 -9.69
N ALA A 503 0.28 -15.33 -8.86
CA ALA A 503 1.24 -14.62 -8.02
C ALA A 503 0.53 -14.02 -6.80
N ASP A 504 1.25 -13.32 -5.92
CA ASP A 504 0.64 -12.61 -4.80
C ASP A 504 -0.11 -11.34 -5.24
N SER A 505 -0.94 -10.78 -4.36
CA SER A 505 -1.78 -9.60 -4.68
C SER A 505 -0.93 -8.39 -5.11
N LYS A 506 0.28 -8.23 -4.56
CA LYS A 506 1.21 -7.13 -4.87
C LYS A 506 1.71 -7.25 -6.32
N THR A 507 2.25 -8.41 -6.68
CA THR A 507 2.81 -8.70 -8.00
C THR A 507 1.73 -8.62 -9.07
N ILE A 508 0.54 -9.15 -8.81
CA ILE A 508 -0.59 -9.07 -9.72
C ILE A 508 -0.98 -7.61 -9.98
N PHE A 509 -1.05 -6.78 -8.93
CA PHE A 509 -1.38 -5.37 -9.08
C PHE A 509 -0.32 -4.62 -9.90
N GLN A 510 0.97 -4.84 -9.60
CA GLN A 510 2.07 -4.23 -10.37
C GLN A 510 2.06 -4.67 -11.85
N ALA A 511 1.82 -5.95 -12.12
CA ALA A 511 1.67 -6.47 -13.48
C ALA A 511 0.49 -5.81 -14.20
N MET A 512 -0.66 -5.68 -13.53
CA MET A 512 -1.82 -4.97 -14.05
C MET A 512 -1.49 -3.52 -14.42
N VAL A 513 -0.92 -2.75 -13.48
CA VAL A 513 -0.53 -1.35 -13.74
C VAL A 513 0.43 -1.25 -14.92
N THR A 514 1.38 -2.17 -15.04
CA THR A 514 2.35 -2.22 -16.14
C THR A 514 1.66 -2.46 -17.49
N VAL A 515 0.73 -3.43 -17.56
CA VAL A 515 -0.07 -3.71 -18.76
C VAL A 515 -0.94 -2.51 -19.16
N GLU A 516 -1.59 -1.85 -18.20
CA GLU A 516 -2.42 -0.68 -18.46
C GLU A 516 -1.58 0.54 -18.91
N LYS A 517 -0.41 0.77 -18.30
CA LYS A 517 0.55 1.78 -18.81
C LYS A 517 0.98 1.48 -20.24
N LEU A 518 1.21 0.21 -20.57
CA LEU A 518 1.55 -0.19 -21.94
C LEU A 518 0.39 0.09 -22.92
N ARG A 519 -0.87 -0.06 -22.50
CA ARG A 519 -2.03 0.39 -23.32
C ARG A 519 -1.98 1.88 -23.59
N VAL A 520 -1.81 2.68 -22.55
CA VAL A 520 -1.74 4.14 -22.67
C VAL A 520 -0.59 4.55 -23.60
N ALA A 521 0.59 3.93 -23.45
CA ALA A 521 1.77 4.16 -24.29
C ALA A 521 1.53 3.80 -25.77
N ARG A 522 0.65 2.83 -26.05
CA ARG A 522 0.24 2.41 -27.40
C ARG A 522 -1.02 3.14 -27.89
N GLY A 523 -1.45 4.21 -27.21
CA GLY A 523 -2.62 5.00 -27.58
C GLY A 523 -3.96 4.29 -27.38
N LYS A 524 -4.02 3.28 -26.51
CA LYS A 524 -5.22 2.50 -26.19
C LYS A 524 -5.79 2.93 -24.85
N SER A 525 -7.12 2.84 -24.72
CA SER A 525 -7.80 3.08 -23.45
C SER A 525 -7.48 1.97 -22.44
N PRO A 526 -7.21 2.31 -21.17
CA PRO A 526 -7.11 1.31 -20.11
C PRO A 526 -8.38 0.46 -20.02
N LEU A 527 -8.21 -0.83 -19.72
CA LEU A 527 -9.33 -1.77 -19.54
C LEU A 527 -9.67 -2.01 -18.06
N SER A 528 -8.74 -1.71 -17.16
CA SER A 528 -8.98 -1.86 -15.73
C SER A 528 -10.01 -0.84 -15.20
N ARG A 529 -10.58 -1.17 -14.04
CA ARG A 529 -11.52 -0.29 -13.31
C ARG A 529 -10.84 0.74 -12.41
N TYR A 530 -9.51 0.77 -12.34
CA TYR A 530 -8.79 1.68 -11.45
C TYR A 530 -8.71 3.08 -12.05
N ASP A 531 -8.40 4.08 -11.21
CA ASP A 531 -8.22 5.46 -11.66
C ASP A 531 -7.14 5.55 -12.75
N ALA A 532 -7.48 6.22 -13.85
CA ALA A 532 -6.58 6.50 -14.96
C ALA A 532 -5.30 7.24 -14.53
N LYS A 533 -5.32 7.96 -13.40
CA LYS A 533 -4.13 8.58 -12.80
C LYS A 533 -2.99 7.60 -12.53
N LEU A 534 -3.30 6.33 -12.22
CA LEU A 534 -2.28 5.30 -11.99
C LEU A 534 -1.51 4.92 -13.27
N PHE A 535 -2.09 5.21 -14.44
CA PHE A 535 -1.56 4.83 -15.74
C PHE A 535 -0.88 6.00 -16.47
N LYS A 536 -0.67 7.14 -15.78
CA LYS A 536 0.16 8.24 -16.30
C LYS A 536 1.56 7.72 -16.65
N LEU A 537 2.04 8.08 -17.84
CA LEU A 537 3.38 7.72 -18.33
C LEU A 537 4.47 8.67 -17.84
N GLN A 538 4.08 9.84 -17.36
CA GLN A 538 5.00 10.82 -16.78
C GLN A 538 5.79 10.19 -15.62
N PRO A 539 7.12 10.38 -15.53
CA PRO A 539 7.93 9.89 -14.41
C PRO A 539 7.39 10.39 -13.07
N ARG A 540 7.49 9.57 -12.02
CA ARG A 540 6.94 9.95 -10.70
C ARG A 540 7.62 11.18 -10.11
N SER A 541 8.90 11.38 -10.39
CA SER A 541 9.65 12.58 -9.98
C SER A 541 9.02 13.86 -10.53
N GLU A 542 8.59 13.83 -11.78
CA GLU A 542 7.95 14.96 -12.46
C GLU A 542 6.50 15.14 -11.96
N GLN A 543 5.76 14.05 -11.74
CA GLN A 543 4.42 14.11 -11.13
C GLN A 543 4.43 14.74 -9.73
N ALA A 544 5.48 14.49 -8.94
CA ALA A 544 5.63 14.98 -7.57
C ALA A 544 6.34 16.34 -7.48
N ALA A 545 6.85 16.90 -8.59
CA ALA A 545 7.66 18.12 -8.58
C ALA A 545 6.94 19.30 -7.91
N ALA A 546 5.71 19.60 -8.36
CA ALA A 546 4.92 20.70 -7.80
C ALA A 546 4.64 20.57 -6.29
N MET A 547 4.54 19.34 -5.79
CA MET A 547 4.37 19.07 -4.36
C MET A 547 5.69 19.27 -3.60
N LEU A 548 6.80 18.78 -4.16
CA LEU A 548 8.13 18.88 -3.57
C LEU A 548 8.66 20.32 -3.54
N ASP A 549 8.21 21.18 -4.45
CA ASP A 549 8.58 22.59 -4.54
C ASP A 549 7.77 23.48 -3.59
N LYS A 550 6.77 22.94 -2.88
CA LYS A 550 6.01 23.69 -1.87
C LYS A 550 6.95 24.17 -0.77
N LYS A 551 6.89 25.46 -0.46
CA LYS A 551 7.69 26.05 0.60
C LYS A 551 7.14 25.68 1.98
N VAL A 552 8.03 25.42 2.93
CA VAL A 552 7.70 25.09 4.32
C VAL A 552 8.40 26.03 5.30
N GLN A 553 7.75 26.26 6.44
CA GLN A 553 8.29 27.05 7.55
C GLN A 553 8.07 26.28 8.85
N LEU A 554 9.12 25.60 9.33
CA LEU A 554 9.09 24.75 10.51
C LEU A 554 10.43 24.84 11.25
N SER A 555 10.38 24.94 12.58
CA SER A 555 11.56 25.06 13.42
C SER A 555 11.41 24.20 14.67
N PHE A 556 12.21 23.16 14.75
CA PHE A 556 12.39 22.29 15.91
C PHE A 556 13.81 22.48 16.44
N ALA A 557 13.96 23.48 17.32
CA ALA A 557 15.23 23.77 17.97
C ALA A 557 15.62 22.68 18.98
N GLU A 558 14.63 22.10 19.66
CA GLU A 558 14.81 20.93 20.52
C GLU A 558 14.53 19.65 19.72
N PRO A 559 15.24 18.53 20.02
CA PRO A 559 14.99 17.26 19.35
C PRO A 559 13.54 16.77 19.57
N ALA A 560 12.77 16.70 18.49
CA ALA A 560 11.39 16.20 18.45
C ALA A 560 11.33 14.81 17.82
N GLU A 561 10.25 14.05 18.07
CA GLU A 561 10.07 12.74 17.45
C GLU A 561 9.90 12.89 15.93
N LEU A 562 10.52 11.99 15.15
CA LEU A 562 10.42 12.00 13.69
C LEU A 562 8.96 12.00 13.22
N LEU A 563 8.10 11.26 13.93
CA LEU A 563 6.67 11.18 13.61
C LEU A 563 5.96 12.55 13.77
N GLU A 564 6.35 13.33 14.78
CA GLU A 564 5.80 14.67 15.03
C GLU A 564 6.29 15.67 13.98
N ILE A 565 7.57 15.63 13.62
CA ILE A 565 8.14 16.48 12.57
C ILE A 565 7.44 16.20 11.23
N VAL A 566 7.25 14.91 10.90
CA VAL A 566 6.55 14.49 9.67
C VAL A 566 5.09 14.95 9.67
N GLU A 567 4.36 14.81 10.78
CA GLU A 567 2.97 15.28 10.90
C GLU A 567 2.87 16.79 10.64
N GLN A 568 3.79 17.60 11.20
CA GLN A 568 3.83 19.04 10.93
C GLN A 568 4.17 19.38 9.47
N LEU A 569 5.02 18.59 8.81
CA LEU A 569 5.31 18.74 7.38
C LEU A 569 4.10 18.41 6.51
N GLU A 570 3.35 17.36 6.85
CA GLU A 570 2.10 17.02 6.17
C GLU A 570 1.05 18.12 6.32
N ASP A 571 0.85 18.63 7.54
CA ASP A 571 -0.10 19.71 7.80
C ASP A 571 0.26 20.98 7.03
N ALA A 572 1.56 21.32 6.97
CA ALA A 572 2.04 22.50 6.23
C ALA A 572 1.89 22.36 4.71
N THR A 573 1.95 21.15 4.16
CA THR A 573 2.02 20.94 2.70
C THR A 573 0.79 20.28 2.08
N GLY A 574 -0.07 19.64 2.87
CA GLY A 574 -1.18 18.78 2.42
C GLY A 574 -0.72 17.50 1.72
N THR A 575 0.55 17.13 1.92
CA THR A 575 1.18 15.88 1.42
C THR A 575 0.94 14.76 2.41
N VAL A 576 0.85 13.51 1.93
CA VAL A 576 0.86 12.31 2.76
C VAL A 576 2.27 11.73 2.77
N ILE A 577 2.85 11.54 3.94
CA ILE A 577 4.18 11.01 4.17
C ILE A 577 4.06 9.71 4.98
N LEU A 578 4.34 8.60 4.32
CA LEU A 578 4.42 7.28 4.90
C LEU A 578 5.82 7.06 5.50
N ILE A 579 5.92 6.29 6.58
CA ILE A 579 7.20 5.87 7.15
C ILE A 579 7.28 4.35 7.08
N ASP A 580 8.31 3.83 6.43
CA ASP A 580 8.59 2.41 6.35
C ASP A 580 9.36 1.95 7.60
N TRP A 581 8.63 1.69 8.69
CA TRP A 581 9.23 1.17 9.91
C TRP A 581 9.91 -0.20 9.74
N GLU A 582 9.57 -0.99 8.71
CA GLU A 582 10.23 -2.28 8.44
C GLU A 582 11.68 -2.05 7.98
N SER A 583 11.89 -1.06 7.09
CA SER A 583 13.24 -0.62 6.72
C SER A 583 14.02 -0.03 7.88
N LEU A 584 13.40 0.89 8.63
CA LEU A 584 14.04 1.65 9.70
C LEU A 584 14.48 0.76 10.87
N LEU A 585 13.64 -0.20 11.28
CA LEU A 585 13.94 -1.11 12.40
C LEU A 585 15.15 -2.02 12.11
N ARG A 586 15.36 -2.43 10.86
CA ARG A 586 16.54 -3.21 10.46
C ARG A 586 17.85 -2.47 10.73
N GLU A 587 17.82 -1.15 10.63
CA GLU A 587 18.97 -0.27 10.90
C GLU A 587 18.99 0.29 12.34
N GLY A 588 18.09 -0.21 13.20
CA GLY A 588 18.02 0.16 14.62
C GLY A 588 17.25 1.45 14.91
N TRP A 589 16.60 2.05 13.91
CA TRP A 589 15.71 3.20 14.09
C TRP A 589 14.32 2.72 14.51
N ASN A 590 13.66 3.47 15.41
CA ASN A 590 12.32 3.11 15.90
C ASN A 590 11.46 4.36 16.11
N PRO A 591 10.19 4.25 16.53
CA PRO A 591 9.33 5.42 16.69
C PRO A 591 9.82 6.52 17.64
N ASP A 592 10.80 6.23 18.52
CA ASP A 592 11.47 7.24 19.37
C ASP A 592 12.61 7.99 18.66
N THR A 593 12.82 7.75 17.37
CA THR A 593 13.85 8.46 16.61
C THR A 593 13.57 9.95 16.71
N LYS A 594 14.55 10.71 17.23
CA LYS A 594 14.44 12.15 17.38
C LYS A 594 15.30 12.86 16.35
N GLY A 595 14.83 14.02 15.89
CA GLY A 595 15.55 14.89 14.98
C GLY A 595 15.35 16.35 15.35
N THR A 596 16.25 17.18 14.86
CA THR A 596 16.08 18.63 14.82
C THR A 596 15.88 19.04 13.38
N MET A 597 15.07 20.07 13.14
CA MET A 597 14.84 20.58 11.79
C MET A 597 14.69 22.09 11.84
N PHE A 598 15.35 22.78 10.92
CA PHE A 598 15.21 24.21 10.75
C PHE A 598 15.00 24.50 9.27
N ALA A 599 13.76 24.85 8.91
CA ALA A 599 13.32 25.06 7.55
C ALA A 599 12.56 26.40 7.51
N ILE A 600 13.12 27.43 6.88
CA ILE A 600 12.47 28.73 6.70
C ILE A 600 12.48 29.06 5.23
N ASP A 601 11.29 29.07 4.62
CA ASP A 601 11.09 29.40 3.19
C ASP A 601 11.86 28.47 2.23
N VAL A 602 12.18 27.26 2.69
CA VAL A 602 12.81 26.20 1.88
C VAL A 602 11.74 25.29 1.29
N THR A 603 12.07 24.61 0.19
CA THR A 603 11.15 23.63 -0.42
C THR A 603 10.97 22.39 0.46
N LEU A 604 9.85 21.69 0.29
CA LEU A 604 9.60 20.42 0.99
C LEU A 604 10.72 19.41 0.69
N ARG A 605 11.23 19.38 -0.55
CA ARG A 605 12.40 18.58 -0.93
C ARG A 605 13.61 18.86 -0.04
N GLU A 606 14.05 20.12 0.01
CA GLU A 606 15.22 20.53 0.78
C GLU A 606 15.02 20.28 2.29
N ALA A 607 13.81 20.51 2.81
CA ALA A 607 13.48 20.21 4.20
C ALA A 607 13.59 18.72 4.52
N LEU A 608 13.05 17.84 3.67
CA LEU A 608 13.15 16.39 3.83
C LEU A 608 14.60 15.91 3.69
N GLU A 609 15.34 16.38 2.69
CA GLU A 609 16.76 16.02 2.53
C GLU A 609 17.59 16.43 3.74
N SER A 610 17.37 17.64 4.27
CA SER A 610 18.05 18.13 5.47
C SER A 610 17.70 17.31 6.72
N LEU A 611 16.46 16.84 6.85
CA LEU A 611 16.00 16.03 7.98
C LEU A 611 16.52 14.59 7.91
N LEU A 612 16.50 13.98 6.73
CA LEU A 612 16.71 12.53 6.55
C LEU A 612 18.17 12.16 6.32
N LYS A 613 18.98 13.04 5.72
CA LYS A 613 20.39 12.77 5.42
C LYS A 613 21.22 12.40 6.67
N PRO A 614 21.09 13.07 7.83
CA PRO A 614 21.81 12.67 9.05
C PRO A 614 21.41 11.29 9.59
N LEU A 615 20.24 10.78 9.18
CA LEU A 615 19.69 9.50 9.62
C LEU A 615 20.00 8.34 8.66
N GLU A 616 20.72 8.61 7.55
CA GLU A 616 20.91 7.68 6.43
C GLU A 616 19.60 7.18 5.81
N MET A 617 18.55 8.01 5.94
CA MET A 617 17.24 7.79 5.35
C MET A 617 17.12 8.61 4.07
N ASP A 618 16.18 8.22 3.23
CA ASP A 618 15.80 8.96 2.04
C ASP A 618 14.27 8.84 1.86
N PHE A 619 13.72 9.54 0.87
CA PHE A 619 12.31 9.43 0.53
C PHE A 619 12.11 9.03 -0.92
N ARG A 620 11.01 8.31 -1.18
CA ARG A 620 10.57 7.95 -2.52
C ARG A 620 9.17 8.48 -2.80
N MET A 621 8.95 8.90 -4.04
CA MET A 621 7.65 9.38 -4.51
C MET A 621 6.79 8.20 -4.95
N ILE A 622 5.59 8.12 -4.38
CA ILE A 622 4.60 7.10 -4.69
C ILE A 622 3.66 7.60 -5.78
N ASP A 623 3.19 8.83 -5.64
CA ASP A 623 2.31 9.56 -6.56
C ASP A 623 2.43 11.09 -6.37
N GLU A 624 1.51 11.86 -6.96
CA GLU A 624 1.43 13.33 -6.93
C GLU A 624 1.25 13.94 -5.52
N ARG A 625 0.82 13.16 -4.52
CA ARG A 625 0.54 13.63 -3.15
C ARG A 625 1.14 12.76 -2.05
N THR A 626 1.76 11.63 -2.38
CA THR A 626 2.21 10.64 -1.42
C THR A 626 3.71 10.37 -1.55
N LEU A 627 4.42 10.48 -0.43
CA LEU A 627 5.83 10.14 -0.25
C LEU A 627 5.97 8.99 0.74
N GLN A 628 7.07 8.26 0.65
CA GLN A 628 7.47 7.29 1.68
C GLN A 628 8.91 7.51 2.09
N ILE A 629 9.13 7.67 3.39
CA ILE A 629 10.45 7.69 4.03
C ILE A 629 10.87 6.24 4.31
N ALA A 630 12.09 5.88 3.92
CA ALA A 630 12.67 4.57 4.14
C ALA A 630 14.21 4.67 4.27
N MET A 631 14.88 3.57 4.60
CA MET A 631 16.34 3.52 4.55
C MET A 631 16.84 3.70 3.11
N LYS A 632 17.95 4.43 2.95
CA LYS A 632 18.56 4.68 1.64
C LYS A 632 18.91 3.38 0.90
N SER A 633 19.39 2.37 1.63
CA SER A 633 19.69 1.03 1.10
C SER A 633 18.46 0.36 0.51
N ASP A 634 17.30 0.46 1.16
CA ASP A 634 16.05 -0.12 0.66
C ASP A 634 15.48 0.64 -0.53
N ILE A 635 15.60 1.97 -0.55
CA ILE A 635 15.21 2.77 -1.72
C ILE A 635 16.06 2.38 -2.94
N ALA A 636 17.35 2.09 -2.74
CA ALA A 636 18.27 1.66 -3.79
C ALA A 636 18.01 0.23 -4.31
N GLN A 637 17.33 -0.63 -3.55
CA GLN A 637 17.01 -2.01 -3.98
C GLN A 637 15.63 -2.13 -4.64
N ASN A 638 14.70 -1.25 -4.26
CA ASN A 638 13.32 -1.33 -4.73
C ASN A 638 13.12 -0.57 -6.05
N GLY A 639 13.16 -1.30 -7.17
CA GLY A 639 12.89 -0.74 -8.49
C GLY A 639 11.40 -0.52 -8.79
N PHE A 640 11.13 0.53 -9.57
CA PHE A 640 9.81 0.84 -10.10
C PHE A 640 9.79 0.73 -11.62
N VAL A 641 8.64 0.34 -12.16
CA VAL A 641 8.42 0.25 -13.61
C VAL A 641 7.88 1.59 -14.13
N GLU A 642 8.66 2.24 -14.99
CA GLU A 642 8.33 3.47 -15.70
C GLU A 642 8.54 3.32 -17.21
N LEU A 643 7.85 4.13 -18.01
CA LEU A 643 7.86 4.08 -19.48
C LEU A 643 8.30 5.44 -20.00
N TYR A 644 9.39 5.47 -20.77
CA TYR A 644 9.93 6.70 -21.34
C TYR A 644 9.77 6.71 -22.85
N PRO A 645 9.18 7.76 -23.46
CA PRO A 645 9.13 7.87 -24.91
C PRO A 645 10.53 8.08 -25.47
N ILE A 646 10.95 7.26 -26.43
CA ILE A 646 12.27 7.35 -27.07
C ILE A 646 12.18 7.44 -28.60
N ASN A 647 11.00 7.70 -29.15
CA ASN A 647 10.73 7.81 -30.58
C ASN A 647 11.61 8.86 -31.30
N GLU A 648 12.09 9.88 -30.58
CA GLU A 648 13.00 10.91 -31.12
C GLU A 648 14.47 10.50 -31.07
N LEU A 649 14.82 9.54 -30.20
CA LEU A 649 16.20 9.11 -29.96
C LEU A 649 16.54 7.79 -30.67
N ALA A 650 15.53 6.96 -30.93
CA ALA A 650 15.68 5.67 -31.58
C ALA A 650 14.46 5.36 -32.46
N ASP A 651 14.69 5.14 -33.75
CA ASP A 651 13.68 4.69 -34.69
C ASP A 651 13.88 3.20 -35.02
N GLY A 652 13.43 2.35 -34.10
CA GLY A 652 13.42 0.89 -34.26
C GLY A 652 14.37 0.13 -33.31
N PRO A 653 14.30 -1.21 -33.35
CA PRO A 653 14.92 -2.07 -32.34
C PRO A 653 16.46 -1.97 -32.29
N THR A 654 17.12 -1.81 -33.44
CA THR A 654 18.59 -1.70 -33.49
C THR A 654 19.10 -0.42 -32.85
N GLN A 655 18.47 0.72 -33.13
CA GLN A 655 18.85 2.00 -32.50
C GLN A 655 18.48 2.00 -31.01
N ALA A 656 17.35 1.41 -30.65
CA ALA A 656 16.93 1.28 -29.25
C ALA A 656 17.92 0.41 -28.46
N ALA A 657 18.40 -0.71 -29.02
CA ALA A 657 19.41 -1.55 -28.39
C ALA A 657 20.75 -0.79 -28.18
N ALA A 658 21.18 0.00 -29.18
CA ALA A 658 22.36 0.85 -29.04
C ALA A 658 22.17 1.94 -27.97
N LEU A 659 20.99 2.55 -27.90
CA LEU A 659 20.64 3.51 -26.86
C LEU A 659 20.64 2.86 -25.47
N ILE A 660 20.05 1.68 -25.31
CA ILE A 660 20.03 0.93 -24.05
C ILE A 660 21.46 0.62 -23.58
N HIS A 661 22.32 0.12 -24.47
CA HIS A 661 23.72 -0.15 -24.15
C HIS A 661 24.46 1.13 -23.70
N ARG A 662 24.24 2.24 -24.41
CA ARG A 662 24.81 3.54 -24.02
C ARG A 662 24.32 3.98 -22.63
N LEU A 663 23.03 3.92 -22.37
CA LEU A 663 22.43 4.31 -21.09
C LEU A 663 22.94 3.45 -19.93
N LYS A 664 23.02 2.12 -20.12
CA LYS A 664 23.61 1.23 -19.13
C LYS A 664 25.06 1.61 -18.79
N THR A 665 25.84 1.97 -19.81
CA THR A 665 27.24 2.39 -19.64
C THR A 665 27.34 3.75 -18.93
N GLU A 666 26.55 4.74 -19.35
CA GLU A 666 26.58 6.12 -18.84
C GLU A 666 26.11 6.20 -17.38
N LEU A 667 25.10 5.42 -17.01
CA LEU A 667 24.49 5.40 -15.68
C LEU A 667 25.06 4.30 -14.77
N ALA A 668 26.08 3.56 -15.24
CA ALA A 668 26.67 2.42 -14.53
C ALA A 668 25.62 1.41 -14.00
N ILE A 669 24.57 1.15 -14.79
CA ILE A 669 23.52 0.20 -14.43
C ILE A 669 24.09 -1.21 -14.55
N ALA A 670 24.11 -1.94 -13.44
CA ALA A 670 24.58 -3.33 -13.41
C ALA A 670 23.69 -4.23 -14.29
N ASP A 671 24.29 -5.27 -14.88
CA ASP A 671 23.56 -6.37 -15.53
C ASP A 671 22.98 -7.32 -14.47
N ASP A 672 22.13 -6.77 -13.60
CA ASP A 672 21.39 -7.48 -12.56
C ASP A 672 19.97 -7.75 -13.05
N PRO A 673 19.38 -8.95 -12.85
CA PRO A 673 17.97 -9.20 -13.17
C PRO A 673 17.00 -8.25 -12.48
N GLU A 674 17.37 -7.61 -11.37
CA GLU A 674 16.57 -6.57 -10.73
C GLU A 674 16.55 -5.26 -11.53
N PHE A 675 17.45 -5.05 -12.49
CA PHE A 675 17.45 -3.88 -13.35
C PHE A 675 17.13 -4.26 -14.78
N ALA A 676 16.13 -3.61 -15.38
CA ALA A 676 15.69 -3.96 -16.72
C ALA A 676 15.43 -2.71 -17.55
N LEU A 677 16.04 -2.66 -18.72
CA LEU A 677 15.78 -1.67 -19.78
C LEU A 677 15.36 -2.46 -21.02
N LEU A 678 14.09 -2.39 -21.39
CA LEU A 678 13.50 -3.10 -22.52
C LEU A 678 12.89 -2.11 -23.50
N TYR A 679 13.00 -2.36 -24.80
CA TYR A 679 12.33 -1.55 -25.83
C TYR A 679 11.01 -2.19 -26.24
N ASP A 680 9.92 -1.41 -26.20
CA ASP A 680 8.64 -1.82 -26.77
C ASP A 680 8.44 -1.14 -28.12
N GLU A 681 8.61 -1.92 -29.20
CA GLU A 681 8.52 -1.43 -30.56
C GLU A 681 7.15 -0.79 -30.90
N PRO A 682 5.99 -1.38 -30.54
CA PRO A 682 4.69 -0.79 -30.88
C PRO A 682 4.44 0.58 -30.25
N SER A 683 4.91 0.81 -29.02
CA SER A 683 4.77 2.10 -28.35
C SER A 683 5.93 3.06 -28.63
N LYS A 684 7.08 2.57 -29.11
CA LYS A 684 8.35 3.31 -29.17
C LYS A 684 8.79 3.87 -27.80
N HIS A 685 8.50 3.12 -26.73
CA HIS A 685 8.91 3.46 -25.37
C HIS A 685 10.03 2.55 -24.87
N LEU A 686 10.86 3.10 -23.99
CA LEU A 686 11.78 2.37 -23.13
C LEU A 686 11.05 2.01 -21.83
N LEU A 687 10.92 0.72 -21.56
CA LEU A 687 10.35 0.16 -20.33
C LEU A 687 11.49 -0.06 -19.36
N VAL A 688 11.39 0.57 -18.19
CA VAL A 688 12.51 0.66 -17.25
C VAL A 688 12.07 0.19 -15.89
N ARG A 689 12.76 -0.82 -15.34
CA ARG A 689 12.75 -1.17 -13.92
C ARG A 689 14.06 -0.71 -13.29
N LEU A 690 14.02 0.42 -12.59
CA LEU A 690 15.15 0.96 -11.83
C LEU A 690 14.68 1.55 -10.49
N PRO A 691 15.56 1.60 -9.47
CA PRO A 691 15.38 2.41 -8.26
C PRO A 691 15.15 3.88 -8.62
N GLN A 692 14.40 4.60 -7.79
CA GLN A 692 13.98 5.96 -8.12
C GLN A 692 15.12 6.97 -8.32
N PRO A 693 16.22 6.95 -7.54
CA PRO A 693 17.37 7.82 -7.84
C PRO A 693 17.93 7.58 -9.25
N GLN A 694 18.06 6.33 -9.67
CA GLN A 694 18.52 5.99 -11.03
C GLN A 694 17.50 6.32 -12.11
N GLN A 695 16.20 6.28 -11.80
CA GLN A 695 15.15 6.77 -12.71
C GLN A 695 15.29 8.27 -12.97
N GLN A 696 15.65 9.06 -11.94
CA GLN A 696 15.89 10.51 -12.10
C GLN A 696 17.11 10.77 -12.98
N GLU A 697 18.23 10.10 -12.72
CA GLU A 697 19.44 10.20 -13.54
C GLU A 697 19.17 9.79 -15.00
N LEU A 698 18.38 8.73 -15.21
CA LEU A 698 17.95 8.30 -16.54
C LEU A 698 17.09 9.36 -17.24
N ALA A 699 16.12 9.95 -16.53
CA ALA A 699 15.27 10.99 -17.08
C ALA A 699 16.09 12.22 -17.51
N GLU A 700 17.06 12.63 -16.71
CA GLU A 700 18.00 13.71 -17.01
C GLU A 700 18.89 13.38 -18.21
N ALA A 701 19.45 12.17 -18.27
CA ALA A 701 20.26 11.72 -19.40
C ALA A 701 19.45 11.71 -20.71
N LEU A 702 18.22 11.20 -20.68
CA LEU A 702 17.32 11.24 -21.84
C LEU A 702 16.97 12.68 -22.24
N ALA A 703 16.70 13.57 -21.29
CA ALA A 703 16.45 14.99 -21.57
C ALA A 703 17.66 15.67 -22.23
N LYS A 704 18.88 15.40 -21.72
CA LYS A 704 20.13 15.90 -22.29
C LYS A 704 20.37 15.39 -23.71
N MET A 705 20.01 14.14 -24.01
CA MET A 705 20.12 13.59 -25.37
C MET A 705 19.10 14.16 -26.35
N ARG A 706 17.95 14.66 -25.86
CA ARG A 706 16.95 15.35 -26.68
C ARG A 706 17.29 16.82 -26.93
N ALA A 707 18.16 17.42 -26.12
CA ALA A 707 18.59 18.79 -26.34
C ALA A 707 19.33 18.91 -27.69
N PRO A 708 18.96 19.90 -28.53
CA PRO A 708 19.42 20.02 -29.92
C PRO A 708 20.92 20.34 -30.09
#